data_AF-A0A090KUH2-F1
#
_entry.id   AF-A0A090KUH2-F1
#
_cell.length_a   1.000
_cell.length_b   1.000
_cell.length_c   1.000
_cell.angle_alpha   90.00
_cell.angle_beta   90.00
_cell.angle_gamma   90.00
#
_symmetry.space_group_name_H-M   'P 1'
#
loop_
_entity.id
_entity.type
_entity.pdbx_description
1 polymer ?
#
loop_
_entity_poly.entity_id
_entity_poly.type
_entity_poly.pdbx_seq_one_letter_code
_entity_poly.pdbx_strand_id
1 'polypeptide(L)'
;MKCIKYFKYLLFYIFFIITLKKTVTLADSNKCSRRVIGYYTSWLEKFITESQARSLTHVIYSFVHLNSNGSLYIGDIKDSKLNKLAQDKLIHLFSMRKVNPNLKIMFAIGGWENSEHFSKISSTPQGRIAFILEIVKMIDKYDFDGVDIDWEYPTTGGAIEGVPEDKFNYVLLMKELREAFNYYEKKIGRYQKLIISFAGAAGEWTLNPGFDLTNLIRYVDFVNIMSYDYFGAWDSKWGAFTGPPAPLYHGSLRSMSGKMNVDWTIKYYYCNSNDLSKLNMGIPLYGRYWNNVGEPIDKEDDMWRMAIKNKKGKYDGGHITWRSLKHKINCTWNIENYKYHEKSKVPYIIEKKKFLSFENPRSIKEKMKYIEKKNLGGVMMWAIEYDDDSNTLLDTITSYNLCNNKNDNEPFKCSPLNEKRWWTADENETIAGMCGKSAPLYNGYYPVCDPEDSAFSCCGKYGYCGNGPEYCDCPECVDYGKYPELVLKEPTKPSSSVKWYTMDAEEGKRGRCGRNVPLMENGEYAICNPDDDAAFCCSAAGYCGSSSEHCSCDGCINFKERPDYKYSHIAWWTYSQSPQNSGKCGKNAPKLLNNATPICNPESENAHCCSVNGWCGTGVEYCECNGCVDFRKNPDFRFD
;
A
#
# COMPACT_ATOMS: atom_id res chain seq x y z
N MET A 1 -32.99 20.66 74.42
CA MET A 1 -32.48 21.90 73.79
C MET A 1 -31.02 22.03 74.19
N LYS A 2 -30.07 21.65 73.33
CA LYS A 2 -29.64 22.31 72.07
C LYS A 2 -28.81 23.57 72.35
N CYS A 3 -27.60 23.55 71.77
CA CYS A 3 -26.74 24.68 71.42
C CYS A 3 -26.26 25.46 72.66
N ILE A 4 -25.05 25.26 73.17
CA ILE A 4 -23.85 25.98 72.72
C ILE A 4 -22.62 25.17 73.19
N LYS A 5 -22.17 24.19 72.40
CA LYS A 5 -20.85 23.54 72.62
C LYS A 5 -20.15 23.07 71.33
N TYR A 6 -20.68 23.44 70.16
CA TYR A 6 -20.16 23.03 68.84
C TYR A 6 -19.63 24.18 67.98
N PHE A 7 -19.33 25.35 68.56
CA PHE A 7 -18.82 26.49 67.77
C PHE A 7 -17.28 26.68 67.86
N LYS A 8 -16.59 25.97 68.75
CA LYS A 8 -15.11 26.05 68.86
C LYS A 8 -14.34 24.95 68.13
N TYR A 9 -15.00 23.87 67.71
CA TYR A 9 -14.37 22.80 66.93
C TYR A 9 -14.56 22.93 65.40
N LEU A 10 -15.45 23.83 64.95
CA LEU A 10 -15.68 24.06 63.53
C LEU A 10 -14.62 24.99 62.89
N LEU A 11 -14.01 25.88 63.69
CA LEU A 11 -12.97 26.82 63.21
C LEU A 11 -11.56 26.22 63.14
N PHE A 12 -11.29 25.12 63.85
CA PHE A 12 -10.02 24.38 63.74
C PHE A 12 -10.01 23.35 62.60
N TYR A 13 -11.18 22.84 62.20
CA TYR A 13 -11.30 21.94 61.04
C TYR A 13 -11.29 22.67 59.68
N ILE A 14 -11.68 23.95 59.65
CA ILE A 14 -11.65 24.77 58.42
C ILE A 14 -10.23 25.29 58.12
N PHE A 15 -9.34 25.40 59.11
CA PHE A 15 -7.95 25.83 58.89
C PHE A 15 -6.98 24.69 58.52
N PHE A 16 -7.33 23.42 58.77
CA PHE A 16 -6.51 22.26 58.33
C PHE A 16 -6.86 21.77 56.92
N ILE A 17 -7.96 22.24 56.32
CA ILE A 17 -8.35 21.96 54.93
C ILE A 17 -7.82 23.01 53.93
N ILE A 18 -7.20 24.10 54.40
CA ILE A 18 -6.76 25.22 53.54
C ILE A 18 -5.25 25.20 53.21
N THR A 19 -4.44 24.31 53.78
CA THR A 19 -2.98 24.21 53.50
C THR A 19 -2.51 22.93 52.80
N LEU A 20 -3.41 22.14 52.23
CA LEU A 20 -3.07 21.13 51.22
C LEU A 20 -4.08 21.13 50.06
N LYS A 21 -4.47 22.33 49.60
CA LYS A 21 -4.64 22.47 48.14
C LYS A 21 -3.25 22.34 47.55
N LYS A 22 -2.85 21.10 47.24
CA LYS A 22 -1.97 20.87 46.09
C LYS A 22 -2.59 21.71 45.00
N THR A 23 -1.95 22.82 44.68
CA THR A 23 -2.10 23.47 43.38
C THR A 23 -1.90 22.34 42.38
N VAL A 24 -3.02 21.80 41.90
CA VAL A 24 -3.07 21.11 40.62
C VAL A 24 -2.72 22.23 39.66
N THR A 25 -1.44 22.36 39.40
CA THR A 25 -0.90 23.12 38.29
C THR A 25 -1.63 22.60 37.05
N LEU A 26 -2.58 23.41 36.58
CA LEU A 26 -3.11 23.32 35.24
C LEU A 26 -1.92 23.27 34.28
N ALA A 27 -1.92 22.22 33.47
CA ALA A 27 -1.07 22.01 32.29
C ALA A 27 0.44 22.15 32.51
N ASP A 28 1.09 21.03 32.87
CA ASP A 28 2.42 20.79 32.31
C ASP A 28 2.24 20.45 30.82
N SER A 29 2.23 21.49 29.99
CA SER A 29 2.17 21.41 28.53
C SER A 29 3.49 20.90 27.92
N ASN A 30 4.39 20.33 28.73
CA ASN A 30 5.68 19.78 28.33
C ASN A 30 5.93 18.33 28.76
N LYS A 31 4.88 17.55 29.10
CA LYS A 31 5.06 16.11 29.33
C LYS A 31 5.13 15.38 27.98
N CYS A 32 6.35 15.08 27.54
CA CYS A 32 6.61 14.36 26.30
C CYS A 32 5.83 13.04 26.23
N SER A 33 4.89 12.95 25.29
CA SER A 33 4.04 11.78 25.09
C SER A 33 4.66 10.71 24.18
N ARG A 34 5.85 10.97 23.61
CA ARG A 34 6.50 10.05 22.66
C ARG A 34 7.04 8.81 23.38
N ARG A 35 6.87 7.65 22.73
CA ARG A 35 7.19 6.35 23.31
C ARG A 35 8.48 5.78 22.75
N VAL A 36 9.26 5.18 23.63
CA VAL A 36 10.34 4.24 23.30
C VAL A 36 9.94 2.89 23.89
N ILE A 37 9.63 1.94 23.02
CA ILE A 37 9.04 0.64 23.35
C ILE A 37 10.01 -0.48 23.02
N GLY A 38 10.32 -1.33 24.01
CA GLY A 38 11.13 -2.51 23.82
C GLY A 38 10.32 -3.79 23.96
N TYR A 39 10.31 -4.64 22.93
CA TYR A 39 9.84 -6.03 23.07
C TYR A 39 10.90 -6.85 23.81
N TYR A 40 10.47 -7.62 24.81
CA TYR A 40 11.33 -8.42 25.70
C TYR A 40 10.82 -9.86 25.75
N THR A 41 11.61 -10.79 25.24
CA THR A 41 11.19 -12.16 24.98
C THR A 41 11.16 -13.03 26.24
N SER A 42 10.29 -14.04 26.27
CA SER A 42 10.15 -15.00 27.37
C SER A 42 11.11 -16.17 27.26
N TRP A 43 11.72 -16.39 26.09
CA TRP A 43 12.53 -17.56 25.76
C TRP A 43 14.04 -17.30 25.62
N LEU A 44 14.49 -16.05 25.38
CA LEU A 44 15.92 -15.76 25.33
C LEU A 44 16.49 -15.64 26.75
N GLU A 45 17.70 -16.15 27.00
CA GLU A 45 18.28 -16.18 28.35
C GLU A 45 18.71 -14.81 28.88
N LYS A 46 18.82 -13.79 28.03
CA LYS A 46 19.27 -12.45 28.43
C LYS A 46 18.15 -11.71 29.18
N PHE A 47 18.48 -11.21 30.36
CA PHE A 47 17.58 -10.38 31.17
C PHE A 47 17.71 -8.90 30.80
N ILE A 48 16.61 -8.16 30.89
CA ILE A 48 16.61 -6.69 30.77
C ILE A 48 17.52 -6.08 31.85
N THR A 49 18.34 -5.11 31.48
CA THR A 49 19.23 -4.41 32.41
C THR A 49 18.60 -3.15 32.97
N GLU A 50 19.13 -2.65 34.10
CA GLU A 50 18.67 -1.36 34.66
C GLU A 50 18.86 -0.20 33.67
N SER A 51 19.99 -0.19 32.94
CA SER A 51 20.28 0.85 31.94
C SER A 51 19.21 0.87 30.84
N GLN A 52 18.85 -0.31 30.30
CA GLN A 52 17.77 -0.44 29.33
C GLN A 52 16.44 0.04 29.91
N ALA A 53 16.09 -0.37 31.14
CA ALA A 53 14.85 0.03 31.79
C ALA A 53 14.75 1.55 32.03
N ARG A 54 15.86 2.25 32.28
CA ARG A 54 15.89 3.73 32.40
C ARG A 54 15.61 4.43 31.08
N SER A 55 16.07 3.84 29.97
CA SER A 55 15.95 4.42 28.63
C SER A 55 14.59 4.14 27.98
N LEU A 56 13.83 3.16 28.48
CA LEU A 56 12.54 2.75 27.91
C LEU A 56 11.37 3.42 28.63
N THR A 57 10.32 3.72 27.85
CA THR A 57 9.02 4.17 28.39
C THR A 57 8.07 3.00 28.61
N HIS A 58 8.14 2.00 27.71
CA HIS A 58 7.32 0.80 27.75
C HIS A 58 8.21 -0.42 27.50
N VAL A 59 7.91 -1.52 28.18
CA VAL A 59 8.40 -2.85 27.85
C VAL A 59 7.20 -3.74 27.61
N ILE A 60 7.21 -4.45 26.48
CA ILE A 60 6.19 -5.43 26.11
C ILE A 60 6.80 -6.82 26.28
N TYR A 61 6.30 -7.57 27.25
CA TYR A 61 6.72 -8.94 27.54
C TYR A 61 6.13 -9.90 26.49
N SER A 62 6.98 -10.54 25.70
CA SER A 62 6.60 -11.37 24.55
C SER A 62 7.04 -12.82 24.71
N PHE A 63 6.21 -13.83 24.61
CA PHE A 63 4.75 -13.76 24.47
C PHE A 63 4.08 -14.48 25.64
N VAL A 64 2.88 -14.01 25.93
CA VAL A 64 1.86 -14.78 26.62
C VAL A 64 1.12 -15.57 25.55
N HIS A 65 1.01 -16.87 25.75
CA HIS A 65 0.47 -17.79 24.75
C HIS A 65 -1.04 -17.95 24.89
N LEU A 66 -1.71 -18.14 23.74
CA LEU A 66 -3.15 -18.32 23.65
C LEU A 66 -3.45 -19.80 23.37
N ASN A 67 -4.26 -20.44 24.22
CA ASN A 67 -4.73 -21.79 23.98
C ASN A 67 -5.99 -21.83 23.10
N SER A 68 -6.24 -22.98 22.48
CA SER A 68 -7.43 -23.22 21.64
C SER A 68 -8.78 -23.03 22.34
N ASN A 69 -8.79 -23.04 23.68
CA ASN A 69 -9.96 -22.80 24.53
C ASN A 69 -10.10 -21.33 25.00
N GLY A 70 -9.20 -20.44 24.57
CA GLY A 70 -9.19 -19.02 24.97
C GLY A 70 -8.37 -18.68 26.21
N SER A 71 -7.85 -19.68 26.94
CA SER A 71 -7.02 -19.44 28.13
C SER A 71 -5.61 -18.93 27.79
N LEU A 72 -5.03 -18.15 28.70
CA LEU A 72 -3.69 -17.59 28.56
C LEU A 72 -2.67 -18.29 29.47
N TYR A 73 -1.44 -18.46 28.99
CA TYR A 73 -0.34 -19.02 29.79
C TYR A 73 1.02 -18.37 29.45
N ILE A 74 1.98 -18.49 30.38
CA ILE A 74 3.35 -17.97 30.23
C ILE A 74 4.31 -19.16 30.10
N GLY A 75 5.19 -19.10 29.11
CA GLY A 75 6.20 -20.13 28.85
C GLY A 75 5.76 -21.12 27.77
N ASP A 76 6.33 -22.33 27.80
CA ASP A 76 6.08 -23.41 26.85
C ASP A 76 5.46 -24.62 27.57
N ILE A 77 4.30 -25.10 27.12
CA ILE A 77 3.57 -26.22 27.75
C ILE A 77 4.43 -27.50 27.84
N LYS A 78 5.36 -27.70 26.91
CA LYS A 78 6.18 -28.90 26.80
C LYS A 78 7.57 -28.75 27.42
N ASP A 79 8.01 -27.52 27.74
CA ASP A 79 9.34 -27.27 28.27
C ASP A 79 9.32 -26.57 29.65
N SER A 80 9.52 -27.37 30.69
CA SER A 80 9.62 -26.89 32.08
C SER A 80 10.75 -25.88 32.32
N LYS A 81 11.86 -25.95 31.57
CA LYS A 81 12.97 -24.99 31.70
C LYS A 81 12.59 -23.66 31.09
N LEU A 82 11.97 -23.66 29.92
CA LEU A 82 11.45 -22.42 29.31
C LEU A 82 10.34 -21.80 30.17
N ASN A 83 9.48 -22.61 30.80
CA ASN A 83 8.51 -22.11 31.78
C ASN A 83 9.18 -21.40 32.96
N LYS A 84 10.21 -22.01 33.53
CA LYS A 84 10.96 -21.42 34.64
C LYS A 84 11.65 -20.13 34.22
N LEU A 85 12.33 -20.14 33.07
CA LEU A 85 12.97 -18.96 32.50
C LEU A 85 11.98 -17.82 32.28
N ALA A 86 10.84 -18.10 31.65
CA ALA A 86 9.79 -17.11 31.39
C ALA A 86 9.28 -16.47 32.70
N GLN A 87 8.98 -17.27 33.71
CA GLN A 87 8.53 -16.74 35.01
C GLN A 87 9.62 -15.91 35.69
N ASP A 88 10.87 -16.36 35.69
CA ASP A 88 11.99 -15.63 36.30
C ASP A 88 12.24 -14.31 35.56
N LYS A 89 12.17 -14.30 34.23
CA LYS A 89 12.28 -13.09 33.41
C LYS A 89 11.15 -12.10 33.69
N LEU A 90 9.92 -12.58 33.90
CA LEU A 90 8.77 -11.74 34.22
C LEU A 90 8.92 -11.09 35.59
N ILE A 91 9.29 -11.86 36.62
CA ILE A 91 9.54 -11.34 37.97
C ILE A 91 10.65 -10.29 37.94
N HIS A 92 11.73 -10.57 37.21
CA HIS A 92 12.83 -9.61 37.04
C HIS A 92 12.37 -8.32 36.34
N LEU A 93 11.55 -8.43 35.29
CA LEU A 93 11.00 -7.26 34.59
C LEU A 93 10.21 -6.36 35.53
N PHE A 94 9.30 -6.89 36.34
CA PHE A 94 8.56 -6.08 37.30
C PHE A 94 9.44 -5.42 38.36
N SER A 95 10.57 -6.05 38.71
CA SER A 95 11.55 -5.43 39.61
C SER A 95 12.16 -4.15 39.04
N MET A 96 12.16 -3.96 37.71
CA MET A 96 12.67 -2.77 37.03
C MET A 96 11.83 -1.51 37.31
N ARG A 97 10.60 -1.62 37.84
CA ARG A 97 9.85 -0.45 38.33
C ARG A 97 10.56 0.30 39.46
N LYS A 98 11.44 -0.39 40.22
CA LYS A 98 12.31 0.27 41.21
C LYS A 98 13.34 1.20 40.57
N VAL A 99 13.74 0.89 39.34
CA VAL A 99 14.74 1.63 38.54
C VAL A 99 14.08 2.77 37.77
N ASN A 100 12.93 2.48 37.14
CA ASN A 100 12.11 3.46 36.42
C ASN A 100 10.64 3.35 36.87
N PRO A 101 10.21 4.19 37.84
CA PRO A 101 8.83 4.16 38.35
C PRO A 101 7.75 4.52 37.34
N ASN A 102 8.12 5.13 36.20
CA ASN A 102 7.20 5.49 35.13
C ASN A 102 7.12 4.41 34.03
N LEU A 103 7.94 3.36 34.11
CA LEU A 103 7.99 2.29 33.11
C LEU A 103 6.64 1.59 33.04
N LYS A 104 6.05 1.56 31.84
CA LYS A 104 4.85 0.79 31.56
C LYS A 104 5.23 -0.63 31.15
N ILE A 105 4.73 -1.60 31.89
CA ILE A 105 4.99 -3.02 31.61
C ILE A 105 3.71 -3.62 31.07
N MET A 106 3.73 -4.01 29.79
CA MET A 106 2.62 -4.66 29.10
C MET A 106 3.02 -6.09 28.73
N PHE A 107 2.06 -6.90 28.28
CA PHE A 107 2.33 -8.21 27.70
C PHE A 107 1.71 -8.31 26.31
N ALA A 108 2.42 -8.97 25.40
CA ALA A 108 1.91 -9.29 24.08
C ALA A 108 1.31 -10.70 24.07
N ILE A 109 0.15 -10.82 23.44
CA ILE A 109 -0.47 -12.11 23.12
C ILE A 109 -0.35 -12.31 21.62
N GLY A 110 0.12 -13.50 21.21
CA GLY A 110 0.28 -13.84 19.80
C GLY A 110 1.74 -13.90 19.36
N GLY A 111 2.03 -13.28 18.23
CA GLY A 111 3.27 -13.40 17.48
C GLY A 111 3.17 -14.46 16.38
N TRP A 112 4.19 -14.50 15.53
CA TRP A 112 4.27 -15.35 14.33
C TRP A 112 3.79 -16.80 14.51
N GLU A 113 4.23 -17.50 15.57
CA GLU A 113 3.93 -18.93 15.83
C GLU A 113 2.83 -19.16 16.89
N ASN A 114 2.12 -18.12 17.33
CA ASN A 114 1.16 -18.19 18.45
C ASN A 114 -0.15 -17.44 18.14
N SER A 115 -0.46 -17.29 16.86
CA SER A 115 -1.65 -16.59 16.35
C SER A 115 -2.76 -17.51 15.85
N GLU A 116 -2.56 -18.83 15.88
CA GLU A 116 -3.43 -19.87 15.30
C GLU A 116 -4.86 -19.91 15.86
N HIS A 117 -5.09 -19.32 17.03
CA HIS A 117 -6.36 -19.43 17.74
C HIS A 117 -7.18 -18.13 17.73
N PHE A 118 -6.59 -17.01 17.28
CA PHE A 118 -7.29 -15.72 17.27
C PHE A 118 -8.56 -15.74 16.42
N SER A 119 -8.50 -16.28 15.20
CA SER A 119 -9.64 -16.30 14.29
C SER A 119 -10.85 -17.00 14.92
N LYS A 120 -10.64 -18.24 15.41
CA LYS A 120 -11.69 -19.04 16.06
C LYS A 120 -12.25 -18.34 17.30
N ILE A 121 -11.39 -17.85 18.18
CA ILE A 121 -11.81 -17.24 19.46
C ILE A 121 -12.57 -15.92 19.21
N SER A 122 -12.12 -15.13 18.23
CA SER A 122 -12.71 -13.82 17.95
C SER A 122 -14.03 -13.91 17.18
N SER A 123 -14.32 -15.05 16.54
CA SER A 123 -15.49 -15.27 15.69
C SER A 123 -16.85 -15.18 16.40
N THR A 124 -16.90 -15.37 17.72
CA THR A 124 -18.15 -15.35 18.49
C THR A 124 -18.09 -14.37 19.66
N PRO A 125 -19.21 -13.74 20.05
CA PRO A 125 -19.26 -12.90 21.26
C PRO A 125 -18.78 -13.62 22.52
N GLN A 126 -19.16 -14.89 22.69
CA GLN A 126 -18.77 -15.69 23.85
C GLN A 126 -17.26 -15.96 23.88
N GLY A 127 -16.67 -16.27 22.72
CA GLY A 127 -15.22 -16.46 22.61
C GLY A 127 -14.44 -15.18 22.92
N ARG A 128 -14.88 -14.03 22.38
CA ARG A 128 -14.28 -12.72 22.69
C ARG A 128 -14.39 -12.38 24.17
N ILE A 129 -15.57 -12.54 24.79
CA ILE A 129 -15.76 -12.30 26.23
C ILE A 129 -14.84 -13.20 27.05
N ALA A 130 -14.78 -14.51 26.75
CA ALA A 130 -13.92 -15.44 27.48
C ALA A 130 -12.45 -15.03 27.39
N PHE A 131 -11.99 -14.65 26.19
CA PHE A 131 -10.63 -14.20 25.96
C PHE A 131 -10.31 -12.88 26.70
N ILE A 132 -11.19 -11.88 26.61
CA ILE A 132 -11.04 -10.61 27.31
C ILE A 132 -10.95 -10.81 28.83
N LEU A 133 -11.74 -11.75 29.39
CA LEU A 133 -11.67 -12.07 30.82
C LEU A 133 -10.31 -12.67 31.21
N GLU A 134 -9.69 -13.48 30.35
CA GLU A 134 -8.33 -14.00 30.58
C GLU A 134 -7.28 -12.89 30.55
N ILE A 135 -7.42 -11.92 29.65
CA ILE A 135 -6.56 -10.71 29.62
C ILE A 135 -6.67 -9.94 30.94
N VAL A 136 -7.90 -9.69 31.42
CA VAL A 136 -8.13 -8.99 32.70
C VAL A 136 -7.55 -9.79 33.88
N LYS A 137 -7.67 -11.13 33.88
CA LYS A 137 -7.04 -11.98 34.91
C LYS A 137 -5.52 -11.86 34.91
N MET A 138 -4.88 -11.80 33.74
CA MET A 138 -3.43 -11.61 33.64
C MET A 138 -3.00 -10.24 34.18
N ILE A 139 -3.76 -9.18 33.87
CA ILE A 139 -3.54 -7.85 34.41
C ILE A 139 -3.66 -7.84 35.94
N ASP A 140 -4.73 -8.41 36.48
CA ASP A 140 -4.99 -8.47 37.93
C ASP A 140 -3.91 -9.28 38.68
N LYS A 141 -3.48 -10.41 38.09
CA LYS A 141 -2.52 -11.32 38.72
C LYS A 141 -1.10 -10.76 38.79
N TYR A 142 -0.66 -10.05 37.75
CA TYR A 142 0.74 -9.61 37.63
C TYR A 142 0.92 -8.09 37.71
N ASP A 143 -0.17 -7.31 37.74
CA ASP A 143 -0.18 -5.84 37.73
C ASP A 143 0.41 -5.23 36.44
N PHE A 144 0.10 -5.84 35.29
CA PHE A 144 0.43 -5.27 33.98
C PHE A 144 -0.30 -3.93 33.75
N ASP A 145 0.35 -3.00 33.04
CA ASP A 145 -0.20 -1.71 32.65
C ASP A 145 -1.11 -1.79 31.41
N GLY A 146 -1.14 -2.93 30.72
CA GLY A 146 -1.91 -3.11 29.50
C GLY A 146 -1.56 -4.37 28.73
N VAL A 147 -2.18 -4.50 27.55
CA VAL A 147 -2.03 -5.64 26.63
C VAL A 147 -1.70 -5.14 25.23
N ASP A 148 -0.85 -5.88 24.53
CA ASP A 148 -0.56 -5.74 23.11
C ASP A 148 -1.10 -6.97 22.38
N ILE A 149 -1.93 -6.78 21.35
CA ILE A 149 -2.44 -7.88 20.53
C ILE A 149 -1.58 -8.01 19.28
N ASP A 150 -0.86 -9.12 19.18
CA ASP A 150 0.03 -9.42 18.05
C ASP A 150 -0.56 -10.58 17.24
N TRP A 151 -1.69 -10.32 16.56
CA TRP A 151 -2.32 -11.29 15.68
C TRP A 151 -1.64 -11.24 14.31
N GLU A 152 -0.87 -12.30 14.00
CA GLU A 152 -0.16 -12.47 12.72
C GLU A 152 -0.77 -13.58 11.86
N TYR A 153 -1.65 -13.31 10.90
CA TYR A 153 -2.38 -12.06 10.66
C TYR A 153 -3.87 -12.34 10.44
N PRO A 154 -4.80 -11.42 10.78
CA PRO A 154 -6.20 -11.55 10.44
C PRO A 154 -6.37 -11.77 8.92
N THR A 155 -7.24 -12.71 8.53
CA THR A 155 -7.55 -13.04 7.13
C THR A 155 -6.42 -13.70 6.35
N THR A 156 -5.29 -13.02 6.11
CA THR A 156 -4.20 -13.60 5.31
C THR A 156 -3.45 -14.71 6.02
N GLY A 157 -3.50 -14.73 7.35
CA GLY A 157 -2.72 -15.65 8.16
C GLY A 157 -1.23 -15.30 8.21
N GLY A 158 -0.56 -15.90 9.19
CA GLY A 158 0.89 -15.93 9.34
C GLY A 158 1.35 -17.38 9.22
N ALA A 159 1.69 -18.02 10.35
CA ALA A 159 1.95 -19.46 10.38
C ALA A 159 0.71 -20.31 10.01
N ILE A 160 -0.51 -19.77 10.22
CA ILE A 160 -1.79 -20.41 9.85
C ILE A 160 -2.69 -19.38 9.14
N GLU A 161 -3.37 -19.80 8.07
CA GLU A 161 -4.36 -18.99 7.31
C GLU A 161 -5.57 -18.58 8.17
N GLY A 162 -6.09 -17.36 7.90
CA GLY A 162 -7.28 -16.82 8.54
C GLY A 162 -8.53 -16.91 7.66
N VAL A 163 -9.58 -16.16 8.03
CA VAL A 163 -10.82 -16.03 7.25
C VAL A 163 -11.18 -14.56 6.99
N PRO A 164 -11.95 -14.22 5.94
CA PRO A 164 -12.32 -12.83 5.65
C PRO A 164 -13.02 -12.11 6.80
N GLU A 165 -13.80 -12.83 7.62
CA GLU A 165 -14.52 -12.28 8.77
C GLU A 165 -13.58 -11.78 9.88
N ASP A 166 -12.32 -12.23 9.90
CA ASP A 166 -11.33 -11.82 10.90
C ASP A 166 -11.16 -10.30 10.94
N LYS A 167 -11.17 -9.62 9.79
CA LYS A 167 -11.06 -8.15 9.70
C LYS A 167 -12.10 -7.45 10.56
N PHE A 168 -13.35 -7.90 10.49
CA PHE A 168 -14.45 -7.32 11.28
C PHE A 168 -14.44 -7.82 12.73
N ASN A 169 -14.17 -9.11 12.95
CA ASN A 169 -14.10 -9.69 14.29
C ASN A 169 -12.99 -9.07 15.13
N TYR A 170 -11.88 -8.67 14.52
CA TYR A 170 -10.79 -8.00 15.21
C TYR A 170 -11.21 -6.62 15.74
N VAL A 171 -11.99 -5.86 14.97
CA VAL A 171 -12.58 -4.59 15.43
C VAL A 171 -13.50 -4.82 16.62
N LEU A 172 -14.37 -5.84 16.56
CA LEU A 172 -15.28 -6.17 17.66
C LEU A 172 -14.50 -6.54 18.92
N LEU A 173 -13.46 -7.37 18.80
CA LEU A 173 -12.59 -7.74 19.91
C LEU A 173 -11.95 -6.51 20.55
N MET A 174 -11.37 -5.61 19.76
CA MET A 174 -10.72 -4.41 20.28
C MET A 174 -11.70 -3.43 20.94
N LYS A 175 -12.90 -3.29 20.38
CA LYS A 175 -13.98 -2.51 20.97
C LYS A 175 -14.39 -3.07 22.34
N GLU A 176 -14.73 -4.35 22.39
CA GLU A 176 -15.19 -5.03 23.60
C GLU A 176 -14.08 -5.05 24.67
N LEU A 177 -12.81 -5.21 24.28
CA LEU A 177 -11.66 -5.12 25.18
C LEU A 177 -11.54 -3.74 25.82
N ARG A 178 -11.69 -2.65 25.04
CA ARG A 178 -11.69 -1.29 25.57
C ARG A 178 -12.84 -1.06 26.54
N GLU A 179 -14.04 -1.52 26.21
CA GLU A 179 -15.21 -1.41 27.09
C GLU A 179 -14.98 -2.17 28.41
N ALA A 180 -14.42 -3.38 28.35
CA ALA A 180 -14.09 -4.18 29.52
C ALA A 180 -13.01 -3.52 30.40
N PHE A 181 -11.96 -2.93 29.80
CA PHE A 181 -10.94 -2.18 30.55
C PHE A 181 -11.55 -0.98 31.27
N ASN A 182 -12.34 -0.16 30.58
CA ASN A 182 -13.01 0.99 31.18
C ASN A 182 -13.90 0.57 32.38
N TYR A 183 -14.63 -0.54 32.24
CA TYR A 183 -15.45 -1.08 33.31
C TYR A 183 -14.61 -1.58 34.50
N TYR A 184 -13.55 -2.36 34.22
CA TYR A 184 -12.68 -2.91 35.25
C TYR A 184 -11.95 -1.81 36.02
N GLU A 185 -11.39 -0.81 35.33
CA GLU A 185 -10.75 0.37 35.95
C GLU A 185 -11.68 1.07 36.93
N LYS A 186 -12.94 1.32 36.53
CA LYS A 186 -13.95 1.92 37.39
C LYS A 186 -14.28 1.03 38.59
N LYS A 187 -14.38 -0.29 38.38
CA LYS A 187 -14.68 -1.27 39.43
C LYS A 187 -13.60 -1.29 40.53
N ILE A 188 -12.33 -1.21 40.16
CA ILE A 188 -11.21 -1.27 41.12
C ILE A 188 -10.73 0.13 41.56
N GLY A 189 -11.35 1.20 41.07
CA GLY A 189 -10.92 2.57 41.37
C GLY A 189 -9.53 2.93 40.84
N ARG A 190 -9.12 2.33 39.72
CA ARG A 190 -7.81 2.58 39.09
C ARG A 190 -7.84 3.93 38.37
N TYR A 191 -6.95 4.84 38.78
CA TYR A 191 -6.81 6.16 38.14
C TYR A 191 -6.03 6.12 36.82
N GLN A 192 -5.06 5.21 36.70
CA GLN A 192 -4.24 5.08 35.51
C GLN A 192 -4.93 4.16 34.50
N LYS A 193 -5.32 4.71 33.36
CA LYS A 193 -5.91 3.94 32.24
C LYS A 193 -5.00 2.78 31.83
N LEU A 194 -5.58 1.60 31.64
CA LEU A 194 -4.98 0.41 31.06
C LEU A 194 -4.79 0.61 29.55
N ILE A 195 -3.62 0.22 29.10
CA ILE A 195 -3.15 0.45 27.75
C ILE A 195 -3.61 -0.71 26.86
N ILE A 196 -4.12 -0.39 25.67
CA ILE A 196 -4.32 -1.36 24.60
C ILE A 196 -3.47 -0.92 23.42
N SER A 197 -2.64 -1.82 22.91
CA SER A 197 -1.97 -1.66 21.63
C SER A 197 -2.14 -2.90 20.76
N PHE A 198 -1.72 -2.80 19.51
CA PHE A 198 -1.50 -3.97 18.67
C PHE A 198 -0.23 -3.83 17.85
N ALA A 199 0.34 -4.97 17.48
CA ALA A 199 1.36 -5.06 16.47
C ALA A 199 0.71 -5.14 15.08
N GLY A 200 1.06 -4.20 14.21
CA GLY A 200 0.45 -4.06 12.89
C GLY A 200 1.42 -4.43 11.77
N ALA A 201 0.92 -5.09 10.71
CA ALA A 201 1.73 -5.50 9.56
C ALA A 201 2.33 -4.31 8.79
N ALA A 202 3.37 -4.58 7.98
CA ALA A 202 4.01 -3.59 7.12
C ALA A 202 3.35 -3.41 5.74
N GLY A 203 2.94 -4.51 5.14
CA GLY A 203 2.62 -4.58 3.72
C GLY A 203 1.14 -4.44 3.38
N GLU A 204 0.84 -3.79 2.25
CA GLU A 204 -0.53 -3.64 1.74
C GLU A 204 -1.27 -4.98 1.63
N TRP A 205 -0.57 -6.03 1.18
CA TRP A 205 -1.14 -7.36 0.94
C TRP A 205 -1.70 -8.00 2.21
N THR A 206 -1.23 -7.60 3.39
CA THR A 206 -1.76 -8.05 4.69
C THR A 206 -2.68 -7.00 5.30
N LEU A 207 -2.33 -5.72 5.18
CA LEU A 207 -3.11 -4.62 5.76
C LEU A 207 -4.51 -4.50 5.17
N ASN A 208 -4.60 -4.46 3.84
CA ASN A 208 -5.88 -4.24 3.16
C ASN A 208 -6.92 -5.35 3.48
N PRO A 209 -6.61 -6.66 3.34
CA PRO A 209 -7.56 -7.71 3.67
C PRO A 209 -7.77 -7.93 5.18
N GLY A 210 -6.77 -7.69 6.04
CA GLY A 210 -6.82 -8.08 7.45
C GLY A 210 -7.17 -6.96 8.45
N PHE A 211 -6.91 -5.69 8.12
CA PHE A 211 -6.94 -4.61 9.09
C PHE A 211 -7.94 -3.50 8.69
N ASP A 212 -9.01 -3.34 9.47
CA ASP A 212 -9.83 -2.12 9.44
C ASP A 212 -9.19 -1.06 10.35
N LEU A 213 -8.14 -0.42 9.86
CA LEU A 213 -7.35 0.54 10.62
C LEU A 213 -8.19 1.73 11.13
N THR A 214 -9.19 2.18 10.34
CA THR A 214 -10.08 3.28 10.71
C THR A 214 -10.86 2.97 11.99
N ASN A 215 -11.33 1.74 12.14
CA ASN A 215 -12.10 1.34 13.31
C ASN A 215 -11.21 0.78 14.44
N LEU A 216 -10.12 0.08 14.13
CA LEU A 216 -9.17 -0.42 15.13
C LEU A 216 -8.54 0.72 15.95
N ILE A 217 -8.09 1.79 15.29
CA ILE A 217 -7.35 2.88 15.94
C ILE A 217 -8.16 3.61 17.02
N ARG A 218 -9.50 3.52 16.97
CA ARG A 218 -10.41 4.16 17.93
C ARG A 218 -10.33 3.54 19.31
N TYR A 219 -9.99 2.24 19.40
CA TYR A 219 -10.06 1.47 20.64
C TYR A 219 -8.69 1.28 21.31
N VAL A 220 -7.61 1.55 20.59
CA VAL A 220 -6.23 1.42 21.10
C VAL A 220 -5.62 2.78 21.46
N ASP A 221 -4.64 2.74 22.37
CA ASP A 221 -3.85 3.92 22.76
C ASP A 221 -2.74 4.18 21.74
N PHE A 222 -2.16 3.13 21.13
CA PHE A 222 -1.19 3.24 20.04
C PHE A 222 -1.07 1.92 19.26
N VAL A 223 -0.35 1.97 18.13
CA VAL A 223 -0.03 0.82 17.28
C VAL A 223 1.49 0.70 17.15
N ASN A 224 1.98 -0.51 17.31
CA ASN A 224 3.36 -0.88 17.06
C ASN A 224 3.47 -1.41 15.63
N ILE A 225 3.84 -0.54 14.69
CA ILE A 225 3.90 -0.92 13.28
C ILE A 225 5.19 -1.73 13.07
N MET A 226 5.05 -3.00 12.68
CA MET A 226 6.17 -3.89 12.35
C MET A 226 6.76 -3.51 10.99
N SER A 227 7.23 -2.27 10.85
CA SER A 227 7.79 -1.68 9.63
C SER A 227 9.19 -2.24 9.34
N TYR A 228 9.26 -3.56 9.21
CA TYR A 228 10.41 -4.39 8.90
C TYR A 228 9.95 -5.70 8.23
N ASP A 229 10.90 -6.56 7.88
CA ASP A 229 10.70 -7.78 7.09
C ASP A 229 10.07 -7.58 5.71
N TYR A 230 10.32 -6.42 5.09
CA TYR A 230 9.93 -6.17 3.70
C TYR A 230 10.62 -7.13 2.72
N PHE A 231 11.86 -7.54 3.01
CA PHE A 231 12.64 -8.46 2.18
C PHE A 231 13.30 -9.55 3.04
N GLY A 232 13.27 -10.78 2.55
CA GLY A 232 13.92 -11.94 3.19
C GLY A 232 13.98 -13.15 2.25
N ALA A 233 14.79 -14.15 2.59
CA ALA A 233 14.99 -15.38 1.80
C ALA A 233 13.82 -16.37 1.96
N TRP A 234 12.61 -15.92 1.63
CA TRP A 234 11.36 -16.66 1.80
C TRP A 234 11.19 -17.78 0.78
N ASP A 235 10.40 -18.80 1.08
CA ASP A 235 10.07 -19.88 0.13
C ASP A 235 8.98 -19.44 -0.86
N SER A 236 9.24 -18.35 -1.59
CA SER A 236 8.33 -17.75 -2.58
C SER A 236 9.11 -17.09 -3.72
N LYS A 237 8.44 -16.67 -4.80
CA LYS A 237 9.11 -15.94 -5.91
C LYS A 237 9.81 -14.67 -5.41
N TRP A 238 9.27 -14.03 -4.38
CA TRP A 238 9.82 -12.80 -3.79
C TRP A 238 11.09 -13.02 -2.99
N GLY A 239 11.28 -14.22 -2.41
CA GLY A 239 12.51 -14.57 -1.71
C GLY A 239 13.75 -14.66 -2.60
N ALA A 240 13.56 -14.63 -3.92
CA ALA A 240 14.64 -14.54 -4.90
C ALA A 240 15.34 -13.19 -4.88
N PHE A 241 14.69 -12.10 -4.48
CA PHE A 241 15.29 -10.77 -4.52
C PHE A 241 15.95 -10.45 -3.17
N THR A 242 17.23 -10.08 -3.21
CA THR A 242 17.87 -9.49 -2.03
C THR A 242 17.25 -8.14 -1.73
N GLY A 243 17.27 -7.75 -0.46
CA GLY A 243 16.81 -6.43 -0.06
C GLY A 243 16.96 -6.18 1.44
N PRO A 244 16.78 -4.92 1.86
CA PRO A 244 16.87 -4.54 3.26
C PRO A 244 15.65 -5.00 4.07
N PRO A 245 15.81 -5.42 5.33
CA PRO A 245 14.66 -5.78 6.16
C PRO A 245 13.75 -4.58 6.43
N ALA A 246 14.27 -3.34 6.50
CA ALA A 246 13.48 -2.17 6.91
C ALA A 246 13.91 -0.88 6.18
N PRO A 247 13.80 -0.80 4.84
CA PRO A 247 14.14 0.39 4.07
C PRO A 247 13.28 1.59 4.50
N LEU A 248 13.90 2.74 4.80
CA LEU A 248 13.16 3.93 5.22
C LEU A 248 12.32 4.50 4.07
N TYR A 249 12.89 4.57 2.87
CA TYR A 249 12.23 5.07 1.67
C TYR A 249 12.34 4.06 0.52
N HIS A 250 11.54 4.26 -0.52
CA HIS A 250 11.67 3.52 -1.77
C HIS A 250 13.06 3.74 -2.38
N GLY A 251 13.66 2.63 -2.77
CA GLY A 251 14.90 2.59 -3.55
C GLY A 251 15.08 1.22 -4.20
N SER A 252 13.97 0.52 -4.44
CA SER A 252 13.96 -0.79 -5.09
C SER A 252 14.07 -0.66 -6.59
N LEU A 253 14.20 -1.81 -7.27
CA LEU A 253 14.19 -1.88 -8.72
C LEU A 253 12.96 -1.17 -9.30
N ARG A 254 13.11 -0.54 -10.47
CA ARG A 254 12.01 0.15 -11.18
C ARG A 254 10.81 -0.75 -11.47
N SER A 255 11.02 -2.07 -11.53
CA SER A 255 9.97 -3.06 -11.76
C SER A 255 9.23 -3.50 -10.48
N MET A 256 9.65 -3.01 -9.31
CA MET A 256 9.04 -3.34 -8.02
C MET A 256 8.18 -2.20 -7.52
N SER A 257 7.09 -2.54 -6.83
CA SER A 257 6.24 -1.56 -6.17
C SER A 257 7.04 -0.66 -5.22
N GLY A 258 6.73 0.63 -5.26
CA GLY A 258 7.24 1.66 -4.36
C GLY A 258 6.60 1.66 -2.99
N LYS A 259 5.84 0.61 -2.66
CA LYS A 259 5.15 0.42 -1.37
C LYS A 259 5.96 -0.38 -0.34
N MET A 260 7.07 -1.01 -0.75
CA MET A 260 7.89 -1.90 0.10
C MET A 260 8.87 -1.13 1.00
N ASN A 261 8.39 -0.15 1.77
CA ASN A 261 9.23 0.67 2.66
C ASN A 261 8.45 1.30 3.83
N VAL A 262 9.20 1.77 4.82
CA VAL A 262 8.68 2.35 6.06
C VAL A 262 7.86 3.61 5.80
N ASP A 263 8.32 4.52 4.94
CA ASP A 263 7.59 5.77 4.63
C ASP A 263 6.19 5.48 4.09
N TRP A 264 6.10 4.57 3.11
CA TRP A 264 4.81 4.12 2.59
C TRP A 264 3.92 3.50 3.67
N THR A 265 4.45 2.57 4.46
CA THR A 265 3.66 1.91 5.52
C THR A 265 3.12 2.95 6.51
N ILE A 266 3.96 3.85 7.02
CA ILE A 266 3.51 4.90 7.96
C ILE A 266 2.47 5.80 7.31
N LYS A 267 2.65 6.18 6.04
CA LYS A 267 1.66 6.93 5.25
C LYS A 267 0.33 6.18 5.19
N TYR A 268 0.35 4.88 4.89
CA TYR A 268 -0.86 4.05 4.80
C TYR A 268 -1.63 4.03 6.12
N TYR A 269 -0.95 3.83 7.25
CA TYR A 269 -1.58 3.92 8.57
C TYR A 269 -2.15 5.31 8.83
N TYR A 270 -1.40 6.37 8.53
CA TYR A 270 -1.90 7.74 8.69
C TYR A 270 -3.13 8.01 7.84
N CYS A 271 -3.12 7.63 6.55
CA CYS A 271 -4.24 7.86 5.65
C CYS A 271 -5.52 7.12 6.06
N ASN A 272 -5.38 6.04 6.84
CA ASN A 272 -6.51 5.29 7.38
C ASN A 272 -6.84 5.60 8.86
N SER A 273 -6.03 6.40 9.56
CA SER A 273 -6.23 6.70 11.00
C SER A 273 -6.33 8.18 11.33
N ASN A 274 -5.70 9.04 10.53
CA ASN A 274 -5.53 10.47 10.72
C ASN A 274 -4.93 10.86 12.09
N ASP A 275 -4.13 9.98 12.71
CA ASP A 275 -3.54 10.20 14.04
C ASP A 275 -2.10 9.68 14.14
N LEU A 276 -1.13 10.52 13.75
CA LEU A 276 0.31 10.21 13.83
C LEU A 276 0.76 9.96 15.26
N SER A 277 0.09 10.57 16.25
CA SER A 277 0.48 10.48 17.66
C SER A 277 0.29 9.07 18.23
N LYS A 278 -0.48 8.21 17.55
CA LYS A 278 -0.69 6.80 17.91
C LYS A 278 0.23 5.84 17.18
N LEU A 279 0.97 6.27 16.17
CA LEU A 279 1.80 5.39 15.35
C LEU A 279 3.21 5.30 15.92
N ASN A 280 3.67 4.09 16.25
CA ASN A 280 5.07 3.84 16.61
C ASN A 280 5.76 3.10 15.46
N MET A 281 6.88 3.63 14.99
CA MET A 281 7.70 2.97 13.95
C MET A 281 8.47 1.80 14.55
N GLY A 282 8.42 0.63 13.91
CA GLY A 282 9.20 -0.54 14.28
C GLY A 282 10.63 -0.50 13.71
N ILE A 283 11.61 -0.80 14.56
CA ILE A 283 13.02 -0.95 14.19
C ILE A 283 13.48 -2.38 14.53
N PRO A 284 13.95 -3.16 13.54
CA PRO A 284 14.49 -4.50 13.80
C PRO A 284 15.93 -4.37 14.30
N LEU A 285 16.23 -4.92 15.47
CA LEU A 285 17.60 -5.01 16.00
C LEU A 285 18.36 -6.23 15.42
N TYR A 286 18.07 -6.55 14.15
CA TYR A 286 18.63 -7.66 13.41
C TYR A 286 18.74 -7.31 11.92
N GLY A 287 19.47 -8.13 11.16
CA GLY A 287 19.53 -8.08 9.71
C GLY A 287 18.96 -9.32 9.04
N ARG A 288 18.65 -9.23 7.76
CA ARG A 288 18.27 -10.35 6.88
C ARG A 288 19.40 -10.62 5.88
N TYR A 289 19.69 -11.90 5.65
CA TYR A 289 20.75 -12.32 4.75
C TYR A 289 20.33 -13.41 3.78
N TRP A 290 21.05 -13.46 2.66
CA TRP A 290 20.97 -14.48 1.63
C TRP A 290 22.37 -15.02 1.37
N ASN A 291 22.44 -16.33 1.19
CA ASN A 291 23.57 -17.04 0.61
C ASN A 291 23.27 -17.34 -0.86
N ASN A 292 24.32 -17.49 -1.67
CA ASN A 292 24.24 -17.82 -3.10
C ASN A 292 23.51 -16.78 -3.95
N VAL A 293 23.90 -15.52 -3.81
CA VAL A 293 23.41 -14.43 -4.67
C VAL A 293 24.25 -14.28 -5.94
N GLY A 294 23.61 -13.88 -7.03
CA GLY A 294 24.23 -13.60 -8.31
C GLY A 294 24.83 -12.18 -8.42
N GLU A 295 25.11 -11.79 -9.66
CA GLU A 295 25.52 -10.43 -10.02
C GLU A 295 24.38 -9.42 -9.82
N PRO A 296 24.69 -8.12 -9.68
CA PRO A 296 23.66 -7.11 -9.48
C PRO A 296 22.77 -7.00 -10.72
N ILE A 297 21.47 -6.80 -10.47
CA ILE A 297 20.44 -6.68 -11.52
C ILE A 297 20.61 -5.33 -12.25
N ASP A 298 20.90 -4.28 -11.49
CA ASP A 298 21.31 -2.97 -11.99
C ASP A 298 22.79 -2.76 -11.67
N LYS A 299 23.60 -2.43 -12.69
CA LYS A 299 25.05 -2.24 -12.52
C LYS A 299 25.40 -1.04 -11.65
N GLU A 300 24.48 -0.07 -11.54
CA GLU A 300 24.65 1.14 -10.73
C GLU A 300 24.14 0.93 -9.28
N ASP A 301 23.47 -0.18 -9.00
CA ASP A 301 22.91 -0.49 -7.68
C ASP A 301 23.18 -1.94 -7.24
N ASP A 302 24.26 -2.07 -6.49
CA ASP A 302 24.75 -3.34 -5.97
C ASP A 302 23.78 -4.06 -5.00
N MET A 303 22.79 -3.36 -4.45
CA MET A 303 21.87 -3.88 -3.43
C MET A 303 20.98 -5.01 -3.97
N TRP A 304 20.53 -4.88 -5.21
CA TRP A 304 19.49 -5.71 -5.79
C TRP A 304 20.09 -6.83 -6.64
N ARG A 305 20.02 -8.06 -6.11
CA ARG A 305 20.57 -9.28 -6.70
C ARG A 305 19.54 -10.39 -6.65
N MET A 306 19.70 -11.36 -7.53
CA MET A 306 18.92 -12.60 -7.51
C MET A 306 19.64 -13.67 -6.69
N ALA A 307 18.95 -14.23 -5.69
CA ALA A 307 19.36 -15.41 -4.96
C ALA A 307 19.07 -16.68 -5.77
N ILE A 308 19.95 -17.65 -5.66
CA ILE A 308 19.84 -18.94 -6.35
C ILE A 308 19.43 -20.00 -5.34
N LYS A 309 18.39 -20.77 -5.67
CA LYS A 309 17.92 -21.88 -4.84
C LYS A 309 19.04 -22.90 -4.61
N ASN A 310 19.14 -23.40 -3.38
CA ASN A 310 20.05 -24.47 -3.01
C ASN A 310 19.59 -25.83 -3.57
N LYS A 311 20.38 -26.88 -3.33
CA LYS A 311 20.08 -28.26 -3.77
C LYS A 311 18.73 -28.81 -3.27
N LYS A 312 18.12 -28.19 -2.25
CA LYS A 312 16.80 -28.55 -1.69
C LYS A 312 15.66 -27.70 -2.28
N GLY A 313 15.93 -26.87 -3.29
CA GLY A 313 14.93 -26.02 -3.92
C GLY A 313 14.52 -24.78 -3.11
N LYS A 314 15.26 -24.44 -2.04
CA LYS A 314 14.98 -23.29 -1.17
C LYS A 314 16.03 -22.20 -1.33
N TYR A 315 15.63 -20.94 -1.18
CA TYR A 315 16.62 -19.87 -1.01
C TYR A 315 17.32 -20.05 0.34
N ASP A 316 18.65 -19.97 0.33
CA ASP A 316 19.46 -20.10 1.53
C ASP A 316 19.65 -18.72 2.14
N GLY A 317 19.24 -18.54 3.40
CA GLY A 317 19.22 -17.25 4.06
C GLY A 317 18.59 -17.31 5.44
N GLY A 318 18.46 -16.17 6.09
CA GLY A 318 17.92 -16.09 7.45
C GLY A 318 18.00 -14.69 8.02
N HIS A 319 17.96 -14.60 9.35
CA HIS A 319 18.21 -13.36 10.08
C HIS A 319 19.43 -13.50 11.00
N ILE A 320 20.03 -12.37 11.37
CA ILE A 320 21.17 -12.30 12.30
C ILE A 320 21.02 -11.08 13.22
N THR A 321 21.08 -11.28 14.53
CA THR A 321 20.91 -10.19 15.51
C THR A 321 22.09 -9.22 15.48
N TRP A 322 21.85 -7.95 15.84
CA TRP A 322 22.93 -6.96 15.98
C TRP A 322 24.03 -7.44 16.94
N ARG A 323 23.63 -8.04 18.07
CA ARG A 323 24.51 -8.72 19.00
C ARG A 323 25.40 -9.76 18.31
N SER A 324 24.81 -10.67 17.52
CA SER A 324 25.59 -11.69 16.81
C SER A 324 26.59 -11.08 15.84
N LEU A 325 26.19 -10.03 15.12
CA LEU A 325 27.07 -9.26 14.24
C LEU A 325 28.23 -8.61 15.01
N LYS A 326 27.94 -7.96 16.15
CA LYS A 326 28.94 -7.24 16.96
C LYS A 326 29.94 -8.15 17.64
N HIS A 327 29.49 -9.29 18.16
CA HIS A 327 30.36 -10.27 18.81
C HIS A 327 31.01 -11.25 17.83
N LYS A 328 30.80 -11.07 16.51
CA LYS A 328 31.27 -11.98 15.46
C LYS A 328 30.85 -13.43 15.75
N ILE A 329 29.67 -13.64 16.35
CA ILE A 329 29.11 -14.97 16.58
C ILE A 329 28.83 -15.57 15.19
N ASN A 330 29.34 -16.77 14.94
CA ASN A 330 29.40 -17.42 13.63
C ASN A 330 30.34 -16.79 12.59
N CYS A 331 31.13 -15.75 12.93
CA CYS A 331 32.22 -15.14 12.14
C CYS A 331 31.95 -14.95 10.63
N THR A 332 30.69 -14.79 10.20
CA THR A 332 30.33 -14.86 8.78
C THR A 332 30.41 -13.54 8.04
N TRP A 333 30.49 -12.41 8.75
CA TRP A 333 30.37 -11.07 8.18
C TRP A 333 31.35 -10.09 8.83
N ASN A 334 32.02 -9.27 8.02
CA ASN A 334 32.73 -8.11 8.55
C ASN A 334 31.85 -6.86 8.46
N ILE A 335 31.30 -6.43 9.60
CA ILE A 335 30.41 -5.26 9.65
C ILE A 335 31.08 -3.95 9.22
N GLU A 336 32.42 -3.87 9.26
CA GLU A 336 33.17 -2.68 8.84
C GLU A 336 33.13 -2.48 7.32
N ASN A 337 32.86 -3.55 6.55
CA ASN A 337 32.80 -3.54 5.09
C ASN A 337 31.43 -3.09 4.55
N TYR A 338 30.55 -2.55 5.39
CA TYR A 338 29.21 -2.18 4.94
C TYR A 338 29.27 -1.04 3.91
N LYS A 339 28.47 -1.18 2.85
CA LYS A 339 28.06 -0.10 1.98
C LYS A 339 26.77 0.51 2.53
N TYR A 340 26.48 1.76 2.19
CA TYR A 340 25.24 2.43 2.60
C TYR A 340 24.42 2.79 1.37
N HIS A 341 23.19 2.30 1.31
CA HIS A 341 22.32 2.57 0.18
C HIS A 341 21.56 3.86 0.42
N GLU A 342 21.94 4.90 -0.31
CA GLU A 342 21.47 6.26 -0.05
C GLU A 342 19.98 6.46 -0.32
N LYS A 343 19.38 5.72 -1.26
CA LYS A 343 17.95 5.85 -1.56
C LYS A 343 17.10 5.32 -0.40
N SER A 344 17.37 4.10 0.07
CA SER A 344 16.58 3.46 1.14
C SER A 344 17.08 3.71 2.57
N LYS A 345 18.23 4.38 2.74
CA LYS A 345 18.82 4.78 4.04
C LYS A 345 19.17 3.61 4.97
N VAL A 346 19.71 2.53 4.41
CA VAL A 346 20.10 1.32 5.15
C VAL A 346 21.51 0.84 4.77
N PRO A 347 22.26 0.24 5.71
CA PRO A 347 23.50 -0.44 5.41
C PRO A 347 23.26 -1.82 4.80
N TYR A 348 24.22 -2.27 4.00
CA TYR A 348 24.27 -3.61 3.46
C TYR A 348 25.72 -4.06 3.23
N ILE A 349 25.96 -5.37 3.21
CA ILE A 349 27.26 -6.00 3.00
C ILE A 349 27.10 -7.01 1.87
N ILE A 350 28.05 -6.99 0.94
CA ILE A 350 28.20 -8.01 -0.10
C ILE A 350 29.58 -8.61 0.07
N GLU A 351 29.61 -9.89 0.41
CA GLU A 351 30.85 -10.64 0.57
C GLU A 351 30.76 -11.95 -0.22
N LYS A 352 31.57 -12.05 -1.28
CA LYS A 352 31.53 -13.16 -2.24
C LYS A 352 30.13 -13.28 -2.87
N LYS A 353 29.41 -14.35 -2.57
CA LYS A 353 28.03 -14.63 -3.03
C LYS A 353 27.05 -14.55 -1.88
N LYS A 354 27.28 -13.69 -0.90
CA LYS A 354 26.37 -13.47 0.21
C LYS A 354 25.98 -12.00 0.29
N PHE A 355 24.73 -11.77 0.66
CA PHE A 355 24.16 -10.45 0.88
C PHE A 355 23.60 -10.38 2.30
N LEU A 356 23.85 -9.28 3.01
CA LEU A 356 23.26 -8.97 4.30
C LEU A 356 22.84 -7.51 4.32
N SER A 357 21.65 -7.21 4.80
CA SER A 357 21.25 -5.85 5.17
C SER A 357 20.63 -5.85 6.57
N PHE A 358 20.86 -4.77 7.32
CA PHE A 358 20.65 -4.70 8.76
C PHE A 358 20.42 -3.25 9.20
N GLU A 359 20.16 -3.03 10.49
CA GLU A 359 20.18 -1.70 11.10
C GLU A 359 21.53 -1.41 11.75
N ASN A 360 22.02 -0.18 11.62
CA ASN A 360 23.18 0.31 12.34
C ASN A 360 22.89 1.71 12.92
N PRO A 361 23.82 2.32 13.70
CA PRO A 361 23.59 3.64 14.25
C PRO A 361 23.29 4.73 13.21
N ARG A 362 23.80 4.60 11.98
CA ARG A 362 23.53 5.57 10.90
C ARG A 362 22.10 5.45 10.37
N SER A 363 21.60 4.25 10.06
CA SER A 363 20.22 4.07 9.59
C SER A 363 19.20 4.38 10.68
N ILE A 364 19.46 4.01 11.93
CA ILE A 364 18.61 4.38 13.07
C ILE A 364 18.55 5.90 13.23
N LYS A 365 19.66 6.62 13.09
CA LYS A 365 19.67 8.10 13.10
C LYS A 365 18.73 8.68 12.04
N GLU A 366 18.71 8.15 10.83
CA GLU A 366 17.79 8.59 9.77
C GLU A 366 16.32 8.30 10.12
N LYS A 367 16.04 7.13 10.72
CA LYS A 367 14.70 6.78 11.21
C LYS A 367 14.23 7.67 12.36
N MET A 368 15.11 7.99 13.30
CA MET A 368 14.79 8.91 14.40
C MET A 368 14.50 10.33 13.91
N LYS A 369 15.26 10.83 12.93
CA LYS A 369 14.95 12.10 12.24
C LYS A 369 13.60 12.04 11.55
N TYR A 370 13.27 10.92 10.91
CA TYR A 370 11.96 10.72 10.28
C TYR A 370 10.83 10.76 11.32
N ILE A 371 10.96 10.04 12.43
CA ILE A 371 9.98 10.03 13.54
C ILE A 371 9.76 11.45 14.06
N GLU A 372 10.84 12.22 14.24
CA GLU A 372 10.76 13.61 14.65
C GLU A 372 10.05 14.48 13.60
N LYS A 373 10.49 14.42 12.33
CA LYS A 373 9.95 15.20 11.21
C LYS A 373 8.47 14.93 10.95
N LYS A 374 8.06 13.65 11.01
CA LYS A 374 6.67 13.22 10.80
C LYS A 374 5.84 13.26 12.08
N ASN A 375 6.43 13.69 13.20
CA ASN A 375 5.76 13.77 14.49
C ASN A 375 5.02 12.48 14.89
N LEU A 376 5.68 11.34 14.72
CA LEU A 376 5.10 10.05 15.08
C LEU A 376 5.01 9.90 16.60
N GLY A 377 4.11 9.04 17.03
CA GLY A 377 3.88 8.71 18.43
C GLY A 377 5.08 8.08 19.14
N GLY A 378 6.01 7.47 18.41
CA GLY A 378 7.22 6.93 18.99
C GLY A 378 7.92 5.89 18.13
N VAL A 379 8.71 5.08 18.80
CA VAL A 379 9.51 3.99 18.24
C VAL A 379 9.30 2.71 19.04
N MET A 380 9.29 1.59 18.33
CA MET A 380 9.24 0.25 18.87
C MET A 380 10.42 -0.56 18.34
N MET A 381 10.98 -1.45 19.17
CA MET A 381 12.15 -2.25 18.83
C MET A 381 11.88 -3.74 19.00
N TRP A 382 12.18 -4.52 17.96
CA TRP A 382 12.19 -5.99 18.02
C TRP A 382 13.63 -6.54 17.90
N ALA A 383 14.18 -7.17 18.92
CA ALA A 383 13.80 -7.15 20.33
C ALA A 383 14.98 -6.66 21.16
N ILE A 384 14.76 -6.19 22.39
CA ILE A 384 15.82 -5.51 23.17
C ILE A 384 17.02 -6.41 23.45
N GLU A 385 16.83 -7.73 23.54
CA GLU A 385 17.92 -8.68 23.74
C GLU A 385 18.85 -8.83 22.53
N TYR A 386 18.40 -8.38 21.34
CA TYR A 386 19.19 -8.45 20.11
C TYR A 386 20.23 -7.35 20.00
N ASP A 387 20.15 -6.30 20.82
CA ASP A 387 21.20 -5.29 20.92
C ASP A 387 22.44 -5.86 21.64
N ASP A 388 23.59 -5.22 21.48
CA ASP A 388 24.84 -5.64 22.13
C ASP A 388 24.89 -5.25 23.62
N ASP A 389 25.91 -5.71 24.34
CA ASP A 389 26.04 -5.43 25.79
C ASP A 389 26.29 -3.94 26.10
N SER A 390 26.63 -3.13 25.09
CA SER A 390 26.80 -1.69 25.20
C SER A 390 25.54 -0.91 24.86
N ASN A 391 24.41 -1.58 24.57
CA ASN A 391 23.16 -0.96 24.13
C ASN A 391 23.35 -0.03 22.92
N THR A 392 24.25 -0.36 21.99
CA THR A 392 24.65 0.55 20.90
C THR A 392 23.46 1.08 20.10
N LEU A 393 22.48 0.22 19.77
CA LEU A 393 21.32 0.62 18.98
C LEU A 393 20.27 1.34 19.86
N LEU A 394 20.00 0.85 21.08
CA LEU A 394 19.08 1.50 22.02
C LEU A 394 19.56 2.91 22.38
N ASP A 395 20.84 3.09 22.69
CA ASP A 395 21.43 4.39 23.03
C ASP A 395 21.39 5.33 21.82
N THR A 396 21.55 4.80 20.60
CA THR A 396 21.35 5.59 19.38
C THR A 396 19.92 6.09 19.29
N ILE A 397 18.92 5.26 19.58
CA ILE A 397 17.50 5.63 19.58
C ILE A 397 17.22 6.69 20.66
N THR A 398 17.67 6.46 21.88
CA THR A 398 17.31 7.28 23.05
C THR A 398 18.11 8.56 23.16
N SER A 399 19.22 8.68 22.43
CA SER A 399 19.98 9.94 22.29
C SER A 399 19.21 11.03 21.53
N TYR A 400 18.18 10.67 20.76
CA TYR A 400 17.32 11.65 20.09
C TYR A 400 16.30 12.21 21.07
N ASN A 401 16.24 13.53 21.17
CA ASN A 401 15.17 14.19 21.90
C ASN A 401 13.88 14.17 21.08
N LEU A 402 13.13 13.08 21.23
CA LEU A 402 11.80 12.88 20.68
C LEU A 402 10.77 13.92 21.18
N CYS A 403 11.11 14.80 22.09
CA CYS A 403 10.20 15.78 22.68
C CYS A 403 10.42 17.20 22.14
N ASN A 404 11.34 17.37 21.18
CA ASN A 404 11.56 18.66 20.54
C ASN A 404 10.36 19.02 19.64
N ASN A 405 9.54 19.95 20.11
CA ASN A 405 8.38 20.51 19.40
C ASN A 405 8.83 21.44 18.25
N LYS A 406 9.42 20.89 17.19
CA LYS A 406 9.56 21.64 15.93
C LYS A 406 8.26 21.48 15.14
N ASN A 407 7.57 22.60 14.92
CA ASN A 407 6.25 22.68 14.27
C ASN A 407 6.28 22.51 12.74
N ASP A 408 7.36 21.97 12.17
CA ASP A 408 7.45 21.70 10.73
C ASP A 408 6.85 20.31 10.42
N ASN A 409 5.57 20.15 10.76
CA ASN A 409 4.85 18.93 10.40
C ASN A 409 4.52 19.00 8.90
N GLU A 410 5.15 18.15 8.10
CA GLU A 410 4.69 17.85 6.74
C GLU A 410 3.67 16.70 6.82
N PRO A 411 2.34 16.99 6.84
CA PRO A 411 1.34 15.93 6.81
C PRO A 411 1.47 15.12 5.52
N PHE A 412 1.26 13.81 5.59
CA PHE A 412 1.20 13.00 4.38
C PHE A 412 0.01 13.44 3.53
N LYS A 413 0.20 13.41 2.20
CA LYS A 413 -0.90 13.59 1.25
C LYS A 413 -1.49 12.22 0.92
N CYS A 414 -2.74 12.01 1.27
CA CYS A 414 -3.46 10.77 1.03
C CYS A 414 -4.22 10.81 -0.29
N SER A 415 -4.44 9.63 -0.89
CA SER A 415 -5.39 9.54 -2.00
C SER A 415 -6.78 9.98 -1.52
N PRO A 416 -7.48 10.86 -2.25
CA PRO A 416 -8.85 11.25 -1.92
C PRO A 416 -9.89 10.19 -2.31
N LEU A 417 -9.48 9.13 -3.01
CA LEU A 417 -10.36 8.04 -3.45
C LEU A 417 -10.16 6.81 -2.58
N ASN A 418 -11.28 6.22 -2.16
CA ASN A 418 -11.30 4.91 -1.51
C ASN A 418 -11.28 3.75 -2.53
N GLU A 419 -11.66 4.01 -3.79
CA GLU A 419 -11.67 3.00 -4.85
C GLU A 419 -10.37 3.00 -5.66
N LYS A 420 -9.86 1.80 -5.92
CA LYS A 420 -8.71 1.57 -6.82
C LYS A 420 -9.13 1.82 -8.28
N ARG A 421 -8.28 2.50 -9.04
CA ARG A 421 -8.51 2.85 -10.46
C ARG A 421 -7.29 2.64 -11.36
N TRP A 422 -6.51 1.62 -11.08
CA TRP A 422 -5.28 1.32 -11.81
C TRP A 422 -5.10 -0.19 -11.90
N TRP A 423 -4.46 -0.63 -12.98
CA TRP A 423 -4.11 -2.03 -13.18
C TRP A 423 -2.85 -2.39 -12.41
N THR A 424 -2.89 -3.50 -11.67
CA THR A 424 -1.71 -4.09 -11.02
C THR A 424 -1.17 -5.28 -11.80
N ALA A 425 0.13 -5.55 -11.70
CA ALA A 425 0.76 -6.69 -12.37
C ALA A 425 0.12 -8.04 -11.98
N ASP A 426 -0.32 -8.18 -10.73
CA ASP A 426 -1.01 -9.39 -10.25
C ASP A 426 -2.40 -9.59 -10.89
N GLU A 427 -3.02 -8.53 -11.43
CA GLU A 427 -4.28 -8.64 -12.16
C GLU A 427 -4.04 -8.95 -13.64
N ASN A 428 -3.12 -8.21 -14.27
CA ASN A 428 -2.75 -8.41 -15.66
C ASN A 428 -1.42 -7.72 -15.98
N GLU A 429 -0.35 -8.50 -16.16
CA GLU A 429 1.00 -8.00 -16.44
C GLU A 429 1.11 -7.20 -17.75
N THR A 430 0.21 -7.41 -18.71
CA THR A 430 0.28 -6.76 -20.04
C THR A 430 -0.22 -5.31 -19.99
N ILE A 431 -1.21 -5.03 -19.15
CA ILE A 431 -1.86 -3.71 -19.05
C ILE A 431 -1.53 -2.99 -17.72
N ALA A 432 -0.82 -3.67 -16.81
CA ALA A 432 -0.33 -3.09 -15.57
C ALA A 432 0.49 -1.83 -15.84
N GLY A 433 0.22 -0.79 -15.04
CA GLY A 433 0.88 0.51 -15.19
C GLY A 433 0.47 1.30 -16.44
N MET A 434 -0.52 0.87 -17.24
CA MET A 434 -1.11 1.76 -18.24
C MET A 434 -2.02 2.81 -17.58
N CYS A 435 -1.97 4.04 -18.08
CA CYS A 435 -2.72 5.18 -17.54
C CYS A 435 -3.23 6.10 -18.65
N GLY A 436 -4.21 6.94 -18.30
CA GLY A 436 -4.78 7.93 -19.21
C GLY A 436 -5.81 7.36 -20.18
N LYS A 437 -6.21 8.18 -21.14
CA LYS A 437 -7.40 7.95 -21.98
C LYS A 437 -7.21 6.92 -23.09
N SER A 438 -5.97 6.59 -23.43
CA SER A 438 -5.67 5.53 -24.40
C SER A 438 -5.58 4.13 -23.75
N ALA A 439 -5.55 4.04 -22.42
CA ALA A 439 -5.41 2.79 -21.69
C ALA A 439 -6.75 2.01 -21.57
N PRO A 440 -6.71 0.68 -21.44
CA PRO A 440 -7.89 -0.14 -21.13
C PRO A 440 -8.57 0.31 -19.83
N LEU A 441 -9.89 0.43 -19.85
CA LEU A 441 -10.65 0.93 -18.70
C LEU A 441 -10.51 0.00 -17.49
N TYR A 442 -10.28 0.57 -16.31
CA TYR A 442 -10.36 -0.15 -15.05
C TYR A 442 -11.71 0.11 -14.39
N ASN A 443 -12.54 -0.93 -14.21
CA ASN A 443 -13.91 -0.82 -13.67
C ASN A 443 -14.75 0.29 -14.35
N GLY A 444 -14.56 0.49 -15.66
CA GLY A 444 -15.27 1.48 -16.47
C GLY A 444 -14.72 2.91 -16.41
N TYR A 445 -13.61 3.15 -15.70
CA TYR A 445 -12.92 4.44 -15.65
C TYR A 445 -11.64 4.41 -16.49
N TYR A 446 -11.22 5.58 -16.99
CA TYR A 446 -9.84 5.71 -17.47
C TYR A 446 -8.88 5.49 -16.30
N PRO A 447 -7.90 4.60 -16.45
CA PRO A 447 -7.01 4.28 -15.34
C PRO A 447 -6.06 5.45 -15.05
N VAL A 448 -5.81 5.67 -13.76
CA VAL A 448 -4.80 6.61 -13.27
C VAL A 448 -3.58 5.84 -12.79
N CYS A 449 -2.52 6.54 -12.42
CA CYS A 449 -1.41 5.93 -11.71
C CYS A 449 -1.68 5.93 -10.20
N ASP A 450 -1.12 4.96 -9.47
CA ASP A 450 -1.35 4.80 -8.03
C ASP A 450 -0.69 5.97 -7.27
N PRO A 451 -1.46 6.90 -6.66
CA PRO A 451 -0.91 8.07 -5.97
C PRO A 451 -0.06 7.72 -4.74
N GLU A 452 -0.21 6.49 -4.24
CA GLU A 452 0.50 5.99 -3.07
C GLU A 452 1.68 5.10 -3.43
N ASP A 453 1.84 4.69 -4.69
CA ASP A 453 3.01 3.95 -5.16
C ASP A 453 4.11 4.89 -5.66
N SER A 454 5.15 5.10 -4.84
CA SER A 454 6.28 5.97 -5.20
C SER A 454 7.11 5.49 -6.41
N ALA A 455 6.91 4.27 -6.90
CA ALA A 455 7.53 3.77 -8.13
C ALA A 455 6.68 4.04 -9.37
N PHE A 456 5.36 4.17 -9.22
CA PHE A 456 4.39 4.20 -10.31
C PHE A 456 3.30 5.26 -10.12
N SER A 457 3.65 6.43 -9.60
CA SER A 457 2.68 7.48 -9.25
C SER A 457 2.51 8.57 -10.31
N CYS A 458 3.39 8.65 -11.30
CA CYS A 458 3.28 9.62 -12.38
C CYS A 458 2.84 8.96 -13.68
N CYS A 459 1.81 9.50 -14.33
CA CYS A 459 1.41 9.09 -15.67
C CYS A 459 2.22 9.87 -16.71
N GLY A 460 3.07 9.17 -17.44
CA GLY A 460 3.87 9.74 -18.51
C GLY A 460 3.06 9.99 -19.78
N LYS A 461 3.60 10.82 -20.67
CA LYS A 461 3.01 11.20 -21.96
C LYS A 461 2.52 10.03 -22.82
N TYR A 462 3.17 8.87 -22.72
CA TYR A 462 2.83 7.68 -23.52
C TYR A 462 1.80 6.75 -22.87
N GLY A 463 1.18 7.18 -21.76
CA GLY A 463 0.14 6.42 -21.06
C GLY A 463 0.68 5.29 -20.19
N TYR A 464 1.87 5.46 -19.60
CA TYR A 464 2.45 4.51 -18.65
C TYR A 464 2.86 5.18 -17.35
N CYS A 465 2.72 4.45 -16.25
CA CYS A 465 3.07 4.87 -14.91
C CYS A 465 4.55 4.67 -14.61
N GLY A 466 5.15 5.62 -13.90
CA GLY A 466 6.52 5.54 -13.40
C GLY A 466 6.83 6.67 -12.42
N ASN A 467 8.11 6.86 -12.10
CA ASN A 467 8.58 7.85 -11.12
C ASN A 467 9.83 8.65 -11.57
N GLY A 468 10.26 8.48 -12.83
CA GLY A 468 11.38 9.20 -13.42
C GLY A 468 10.98 10.51 -14.12
N PRO A 469 11.94 11.35 -14.53
CA PRO A 469 11.67 12.58 -15.27
C PRO A 469 10.83 12.36 -16.53
N GLU A 470 10.98 11.21 -17.19
CA GLU A 470 10.19 10.82 -18.36
C GLU A 470 8.70 10.59 -18.06
N TYR A 471 8.36 10.38 -16.78
CA TYR A 471 6.99 10.16 -16.30
C TYR A 471 6.42 11.34 -15.52
N CYS A 472 7.26 12.12 -14.83
CA CYS A 472 6.81 13.18 -13.92
C CYS A 472 7.12 14.59 -14.42
N ASP A 473 8.16 14.79 -15.23
CA ASP A 473 8.71 16.13 -15.55
C ASP A 473 8.39 16.58 -16.99
N CYS A 474 7.40 15.97 -17.65
CA CYS A 474 6.95 16.39 -18.98
C CYS A 474 5.68 17.26 -18.94
N PRO A 475 5.45 18.15 -19.92
CA PRO A 475 4.26 19.02 -19.95
C PRO A 475 2.92 18.27 -19.93
N GLU A 476 2.87 17.09 -20.52
CA GLU A 476 1.69 16.22 -20.60
C GLU A 476 1.61 15.20 -19.47
N CYS A 477 2.57 15.20 -18.55
CA CYS A 477 2.66 14.23 -17.46
C CYS A 477 1.73 14.62 -16.31
N VAL A 478 1.15 13.62 -15.64
CA VAL A 478 0.30 13.81 -14.46
C VAL A 478 0.93 13.13 -13.25
N ASP A 479 1.45 13.93 -12.32
CA ASP A 479 2.07 13.46 -11.08
C ASP A 479 1.03 13.32 -9.97
N TYR A 480 0.44 12.12 -9.86
CA TYR A 480 -0.54 11.82 -8.81
C TYR A 480 0.12 11.66 -7.43
N GLY A 481 1.41 11.34 -7.35
CA GLY A 481 2.12 11.21 -6.08
C GLY A 481 2.26 12.55 -5.36
N LYS A 482 2.59 13.60 -6.13
CA LYS A 482 2.73 14.97 -5.62
C LYS A 482 1.39 15.68 -5.50
N TYR A 483 0.45 15.39 -6.41
CA TYR A 483 -0.87 16.02 -6.48
C TYR A 483 -1.98 14.96 -6.52
N PRO A 484 -2.20 14.22 -5.41
CA PRO A 484 -3.18 13.13 -5.39
C PRO A 484 -4.61 13.59 -5.68
N GLU A 485 -4.94 14.87 -5.48
CA GLU A 485 -6.23 15.45 -5.87
C GLU A 485 -6.53 15.40 -7.38
N LEU A 486 -5.51 15.24 -8.23
CA LEU A 486 -5.70 15.12 -9.68
C LEU A 486 -6.49 13.86 -10.06
N VAL A 487 -6.49 12.82 -9.23
CA VAL A 487 -7.35 11.64 -9.44
C VAL A 487 -8.84 11.98 -9.40
N LEU A 488 -9.23 13.15 -8.86
CA LEU A 488 -10.60 13.67 -8.87
C LEU A 488 -10.95 14.50 -10.11
N LYS A 489 -9.95 14.90 -10.91
CA LYS A 489 -10.15 15.55 -12.22
C LYS A 489 -10.23 14.55 -13.37
N GLU A 490 -9.45 13.47 -13.28
CA GLU A 490 -9.46 12.33 -14.19
C GLU A 490 -10.47 11.15 -13.88
N PRO A 491 -11.47 11.22 -12.96
CA PRO A 491 -12.53 10.21 -12.78
C PRO A 491 -13.52 10.07 -13.93
N THR A 492 -13.15 10.41 -15.15
CA THR A 492 -14.14 10.41 -16.22
C THR A 492 -14.31 8.98 -16.69
N LYS A 493 -15.50 8.41 -16.46
CA LYS A 493 -15.96 7.36 -17.36
C LYS A 493 -15.98 7.93 -18.78
N PRO A 494 -15.73 7.11 -19.80
CA PRO A 494 -15.84 7.58 -21.18
C PRO A 494 -17.17 8.30 -21.43
N SER A 495 -17.13 9.39 -22.19
CA SER A 495 -18.33 10.18 -22.53
C SER A 495 -19.33 9.39 -23.39
N SER A 496 -18.87 8.34 -24.06
CA SER A 496 -19.65 7.46 -24.93
C SER A 496 -19.19 6.01 -24.79
N SER A 497 -19.93 5.07 -25.39
CA SER A 497 -19.47 3.68 -25.45
C SER A 497 -18.13 3.55 -26.18
N VAL A 498 -17.25 2.70 -25.66
CA VAL A 498 -15.92 2.46 -26.24
C VAL A 498 -16.07 1.83 -27.61
N LYS A 499 -15.64 2.57 -28.63
CA LYS A 499 -15.61 2.14 -30.04
C LYS A 499 -14.22 2.40 -30.65
N TRP A 500 -13.17 2.41 -29.85
CA TRP A 500 -11.80 2.66 -30.30
C TRP A 500 -10.87 1.58 -29.76
N TYR A 501 -9.70 1.46 -30.38
CA TYR A 501 -8.65 0.58 -29.89
C TYR A 501 -7.86 1.26 -28.77
N THR A 502 -7.76 0.58 -27.64
CA THR A 502 -6.90 0.94 -26.51
C THR A 502 -5.46 0.46 -26.73
N MET A 503 -4.55 0.85 -25.83
CA MET A 503 -3.11 0.57 -25.94
C MET A 503 -2.73 -0.91 -25.95
N ASP A 504 -3.61 -1.78 -25.46
CA ASP A 504 -3.49 -3.24 -25.46
C ASP A 504 -3.90 -3.90 -26.79
N ALA A 505 -4.44 -3.14 -27.74
CA ALA A 505 -4.78 -3.66 -29.05
C ALA A 505 -3.55 -4.14 -29.82
N GLU A 506 -3.75 -5.16 -30.66
CA GLU A 506 -2.70 -5.73 -31.52
C GLU A 506 -2.02 -4.66 -32.40
N GLU A 507 -0.79 -4.95 -32.79
CA GLU A 507 -0.01 -4.10 -33.69
C GLU A 507 -0.80 -3.82 -34.99
N GLY A 508 -0.81 -2.56 -35.42
CA GLY A 508 -1.58 -2.11 -36.57
C GLY A 508 -3.03 -1.68 -36.28
N LYS A 509 -3.55 -1.91 -35.07
CA LYS A 509 -4.85 -1.37 -34.61
C LYS A 509 -4.70 -0.12 -33.74
N ARG A 510 -3.63 -0.04 -32.94
CA ARG A 510 -3.39 1.09 -32.00
C ARG A 510 -3.30 2.44 -32.72
N GLY A 511 -4.05 3.42 -32.22
CA GLY A 511 -4.06 4.79 -32.78
C GLY A 511 -4.63 4.87 -34.19
N ARG A 512 -5.38 3.86 -34.63
CA ARG A 512 -6.00 3.79 -35.95
C ARG A 512 -7.52 3.87 -35.83
N CYS A 513 -8.14 4.39 -36.88
CA CYS A 513 -9.57 4.65 -36.95
C CYS A 513 -10.11 4.52 -38.38
N GLY A 514 -11.42 4.43 -38.47
CA GLY A 514 -12.15 4.41 -39.71
C GLY A 514 -11.92 3.16 -40.52
N ARG A 515 -12.17 3.29 -41.82
CA ARG A 515 -12.33 2.16 -42.74
C ARG A 515 -11.03 1.44 -43.12
N ASN A 516 -9.90 2.03 -42.79
CA ASN A 516 -8.57 1.50 -43.14
C ASN A 516 -8.00 0.58 -42.06
N VAL A 517 -8.85 0.13 -41.13
CA VAL A 517 -8.50 -0.66 -39.94
C VAL A 517 -9.45 -1.86 -39.87
N PRO A 518 -8.99 -3.03 -39.38
CA PRO A 518 -9.90 -4.14 -39.10
C PRO A 518 -11.13 -3.71 -38.31
N LEU A 519 -12.26 -4.38 -38.56
CA LEU A 519 -13.46 -4.17 -37.75
C LEU A 519 -13.19 -4.58 -36.31
N MET A 520 -13.84 -3.88 -35.38
CA MET A 520 -13.93 -4.32 -33.99
C MET A 520 -14.74 -5.62 -33.91
N GLU A 521 -14.66 -6.32 -32.77
CA GLU A 521 -15.35 -7.61 -32.57
C GLU A 521 -16.87 -7.52 -32.71
N ASN A 522 -17.44 -6.35 -32.44
CA ASN A 522 -18.86 -6.06 -32.62
C ASN A 522 -19.26 -5.76 -34.08
N GLY A 523 -18.31 -5.85 -35.02
CA GLY A 523 -18.52 -5.56 -36.44
C GLY A 523 -18.51 -4.08 -36.81
N GLU A 524 -18.29 -3.15 -35.88
CA GLU A 524 -18.20 -1.71 -36.17
C GLU A 524 -16.76 -1.28 -36.50
N TYR A 525 -16.59 -0.17 -37.23
CA TYR A 525 -15.27 0.45 -37.41
C TYR A 525 -14.85 1.21 -36.16
N ALA A 526 -13.57 1.12 -35.83
CA ALA A 526 -13.00 1.89 -34.74
C ALA A 526 -13.06 3.40 -35.02
N ILE A 527 -13.40 4.19 -34.02
CA ILE A 527 -13.30 5.65 -34.00
C ILE A 527 -12.03 6.07 -33.26
N CYS A 528 -11.74 7.37 -33.24
CA CYS A 528 -10.78 7.93 -32.31
C CYS A 528 -11.47 8.28 -30.98
N ASN A 529 -10.74 8.19 -29.87
CA ASN A 529 -11.32 8.44 -28.55
C ASN A 529 -11.79 9.91 -28.44
N PRO A 530 -13.11 10.19 -28.31
CA PRO A 530 -13.64 11.55 -28.23
C PRO A 530 -13.10 12.34 -27.04
N ASP A 531 -12.74 11.65 -25.96
CA ASP A 531 -12.25 12.24 -24.72
C ASP A 531 -10.76 12.56 -24.77
N ASP A 532 -9.99 12.01 -25.72
CA ASP A 532 -8.54 12.15 -25.79
C ASP A 532 -8.15 13.42 -26.58
N ASP A 533 -7.79 14.48 -25.85
CA ASP A 533 -7.40 15.77 -26.45
C ASP A 533 -6.19 15.67 -27.39
N ALA A 534 -5.36 14.63 -27.26
CA ALA A 534 -4.24 14.40 -28.16
C ALA A 534 -4.65 13.66 -29.45
N ALA A 535 -5.76 12.91 -29.43
CA ALA A 535 -6.09 11.93 -30.45
C ALA A 535 -7.60 11.73 -30.68
N PHE A 536 -8.37 12.82 -30.80
CA PHE A 536 -9.84 12.78 -30.98
C PHE A 536 -10.32 12.88 -32.45
N CYS A 537 -9.44 13.18 -33.40
CA CYS A 537 -9.79 13.25 -34.82
C CYS A 537 -9.20 12.09 -35.60
N CYS A 538 -9.96 11.56 -36.55
CA CYS A 538 -9.50 10.56 -37.50
C CYS A 538 -9.12 11.20 -38.83
N SER A 539 -7.86 11.03 -39.25
CA SER A 539 -7.42 11.44 -40.57
C SER A 539 -8.01 10.57 -41.68
N ALA A 540 -8.02 11.06 -42.92
CA ALA A 540 -8.45 10.27 -44.08
C ALA A 540 -7.62 8.98 -44.27
N ALA A 541 -6.37 8.96 -43.80
CA ALA A 541 -5.51 7.79 -43.82
C ALA A 541 -5.85 6.76 -42.71
N GLY A 542 -6.76 7.10 -41.79
CA GLY A 542 -7.20 6.23 -40.70
C GLY A 542 -6.26 6.24 -39.50
N TYR A 543 -5.70 7.40 -39.16
CA TYR A 543 -4.87 7.61 -37.97
C TYR A 543 -5.55 8.61 -37.04
N CYS A 544 -5.44 8.35 -35.73
CA CYS A 544 -5.94 9.26 -34.71
C CYS A 544 -4.91 10.34 -34.37
N GLY A 545 -5.38 11.57 -34.24
CA GLY A 545 -4.57 12.72 -33.84
C GLY A 545 -5.43 13.95 -33.56
N SER A 546 -4.78 15.08 -33.31
CA SER A 546 -5.42 16.35 -32.95
C SER A 546 -4.98 17.52 -33.84
N SER A 547 -4.07 17.30 -34.80
CA SER A 547 -3.61 18.34 -35.71
C SER A 547 -4.63 18.67 -36.80
N SER A 548 -4.42 19.79 -37.51
CA SER A 548 -5.24 20.16 -38.67
C SER A 548 -5.28 19.08 -39.75
N GLU A 549 -4.20 18.33 -39.95
CA GLU A 549 -4.15 17.20 -40.90
C GLU A 549 -5.07 16.05 -40.50
N HIS A 550 -5.40 15.93 -39.21
CA HIS A 550 -6.31 14.92 -38.67
C HIS A 550 -7.75 15.42 -38.57
N CYS A 551 -7.96 16.71 -38.32
CA CYS A 551 -9.29 17.26 -38.03
C CYS A 551 -9.93 18.02 -39.20
N SER A 552 -9.14 18.54 -40.14
CA SER A 552 -9.59 19.55 -41.13
C SER A 552 -9.40 19.11 -42.59
N CYS A 553 -9.10 17.84 -42.85
CA CYS A 553 -8.99 17.30 -44.20
C CYS A 553 -10.34 16.82 -44.76
N ASP A 554 -10.44 16.67 -46.08
CA ASP A 554 -11.58 15.99 -46.70
C ASP A 554 -11.64 14.52 -46.23
N GLY A 555 -12.79 14.11 -45.69
CA GLY A 555 -12.99 12.79 -45.07
C GLY A 555 -12.45 12.63 -43.64
N CYS A 556 -11.85 13.67 -43.05
CA CYS A 556 -11.49 13.69 -41.64
C CYS A 556 -12.75 13.76 -40.75
N ILE A 557 -12.70 13.12 -39.57
CA ILE A 557 -13.83 13.15 -38.62
C ILE A 557 -13.35 13.56 -37.24
N ASN A 558 -13.93 14.64 -36.72
CA ASN A 558 -13.76 15.08 -35.35
C ASN A 558 -14.77 14.37 -34.43
N PHE A 559 -14.32 13.38 -33.65
CA PHE A 559 -15.20 12.63 -32.76
C PHE A 559 -15.54 13.36 -31.47
N LYS A 560 -14.78 14.39 -31.09
CA LYS A 560 -15.14 15.25 -29.95
C LYS A 560 -16.43 16.03 -30.22
N GLU A 561 -16.66 16.41 -31.47
CA GLU A 561 -17.90 17.06 -31.91
C GLU A 561 -18.99 16.04 -32.29
N ARG A 562 -18.59 14.84 -32.73
CA ARG A 562 -19.51 13.79 -33.22
C ARG A 562 -19.22 12.42 -32.57
N PRO A 563 -19.40 12.27 -31.24
CA PRO A 563 -19.00 11.06 -30.50
C PRO A 563 -19.79 9.81 -30.91
N ASP A 564 -21.03 10.00 -31.38
CA ASP A 564 -21.91 8.91 -31.82
C ASP A 564 -21.78 8.58 -33.31
N TYR A 565 -20.83 9.19 -34.01
CA TYR A 565 -20.63 8.92 -35.43
C TYR A 565 -20.33 7.44 -35.70
N LYS A 566 -20.99 6.88 -36.71
CA LYS A 566 -20.77 5.52 -37.19
C LYS A 566 -20.37 5.55 -38.65
N TYR A 567 -19.24 4.93 -38.97
CA TYR A 567 -18.85 4.71 -40.35
C TYR A 567 -19.81 3.74 -41.02
N SER A 568 -20.34 4.12 -42.19
CA SER A 568 -21.02 3.16 -43.05
C SER A 568 -20.06 2.05 -43.52
N HIS A 569 -20.54 0.81 -43.54
CA HIS A 569 -19.84 -0.33 -44.14
C HIS A 569 -19.46 -0.04 -45.59
N ILE A 570 -18.20 -0.35 -45.93
CA ILE A 570 -17.75 -0.24 -47.31
C ILE A 570 -18.55 -1.22 -48.16
N ALA A 571 -19.41 -0.65 -48.98
CA ALA A 571 -20.09 -1.34 -50.05
C ALA A 571 -19.66 -0.77 -51.41
N TRP A 572 -18.42 -0.28 -51.55
CA TRP A 572 -17.88 0.28 -52.81
C TRP A 572 -16.40 -0.05 -52.97
N TRP A 573 -15.86 0.06 -54.19
CA TRP A 573 -14.44 -0.12 -54.42
C TRP A 573 -13.64 1.11 -53.96
N THR A 574 -12.86 0.93 -52.91
CA THR A 574 -11.84 1.92 -52.53
C THR A 574 -10.64 1.82 -53.46
N TYR A 575 -9.93 2.93 -53.65
CA TYR A 575 -8.73 2.97 -54.49
C TYR A 575 -7.65 1.98 -54.00
N SER A 576 -7.51 1.83 -52.68
CA SER A 576 -6.58 0.87 -52.07
C SER A 576 -6.95 -0.60 -52.30
N GLN A 577 -8.24 -0.91 -52.41
CA GLN A 577 -8.70 -2.29 -52.71
C GLN A 577 -8.54 -2.65 -54.18
N SER A 578 -8.84 -1.71 -55.10
CA SER A 578 -8.65 -1.91 -56.54
C SER A 578 -8.69 -0.58 -57.29
N PRO A 579 -7.54 -0.04 -57.70
CA PRO A 579 -7.49 1.20 -58.48
C PRO A 579 -8.31 1.14 -59.77
N GLN A 580 -8.35 -0.03 -60.43
CA GLN A 580 -9.05 -0.22 -61.70
C GLN A 580 -10.58 -0.31 -61.58
N ASN A 581 -11.07 -0.63 -60.37
CA ASN A 581 -12.50 -0.74 -60.09
C ASN A 581 -13.02 0.41 -59.22
N SER A 582 -12.13 1.25 -58.70
CA SER A 582 -12.51 2.43 -57.94
C SER A 582 -13.43 3.33 -58.76
N GLY A 583 -14.54 3.76 -58.15
CA GLY A 583 -15.56 4.56 -58.81
C GLY A 583 -16.61 3.75 -59.62
N LYS A 584 -16.52 2.42 -59.72
CA LYS A 584 -17.57 1.60 -60.35
C LYS A 584 -18.65 1.20 -59.35
N CYS A 585 -19.91 1.21 -59.80
CA CYS A 585 -21.09 0.89 -59.01
C CYS A 585 -22.17 0.16 -59.85
N GLY A 586 -23.18 -0.41 -59.18
CA GLY A 586 -24.31 -1.06 -59.84
C GLY A 586 -24.06 -2.52 -60.22
N LYS A 587 -25.11 -3.20 -60.70
CA LYS A 587 -25.12 -4.66 -60.96
C LYS A 587 -24.03 -5.14 -61.92
N ASN A 588 -23.57 -4.26 -62.82
CA ASN A 588 -22.58 -4.55 -63.85
C ASN A 588 -21.14 -4.31 -63.39
N ALA A 589 -20.94 -3.71 -62.21
CA ALA A 589 -19.61 -3.52 -61.66
C ALA A 589 -19.07 -4.83 -61.06
N PRO A 590 -17.74 -5.06 -61.09
CA PRO A 590 -17.13 -6.21 -60.43
C PRO A 590 -17.54 -6.29 -58.96
N LYS A 591 -17.96 -7.48 -58.51
CA LYS A 591 -18.37 -7.71 -57.13
C LYS A 591 -17.21 -7.44 -56.17
N LEU A 592 -17.53 -6.87 -55.02
CA LEU A 592 -16.56 -6.63 -53.94
C LEU A 592 -15.99 -7.96 -53.43
N LEU A 593 -14.93 -7.87 -52.62
CA LEU A 593 -14.29 -9.05 -52.03
C LEU A 593 -15.24 -9.90 -51.16
N ASN A 594 -16.32 -9.31 -50.64
CA ASN A 594 -17.39 -10.00 -49.90
C ASN A 594 -18.57 -10.43 -50.81
N ASN A 595 -18.38 -10.44 -52.12
CA ASN A 595 -19.36 -10.78 -53.16
C ASN A 595 -20.57 -9.83 -53.27
N ALA A 596 -20.56 -8.68 -52.58
CA ALA A 596 -21.63 -7.68 -52.68
C ALA A 596 -21.51 -6.84 -53.96
N THR A 597 -22.65 -6.34 -54.45
CA THR A 597 -22.69 -5.36 -55.55
C THR A 597 -22.18 -4.01 -55.05
N PRO A 598 -21.17 -3.39 -55.68
CA PRO A 598 -20.68 -2.10 -55.22
C PRO A 598 -21.71 -0.99 -55.48
N ILE A 599 -21.90 -0.12 -54.49
CA ILE A 599 -22.63 1.15 -54.54
C ILE A 599 -21.63 2.31 -54.66
N CYS A 600 -22.13 3.55 -54.62
CA CYS A 600 -21.27 4.73 -54.46
C CYS A 600 -21.13 5.12 -52.99
N ASN A 601 -20.03 5.77 -52.64
CA ASN A 601 -19.76 6.17 -51.26
C ASN A 601 -20.76 7.27 -50.84
N PRO A 602 -21.74 6.98 -49.97
CA PRO A 602 -22.75 7.97 -49.58
C PRO A 602 -22.11 9.19 -48.88
N GLU A 603 -20.95 9.03 -48.26
CA GLU A 603 -20.27 10.11 -47.54
C GLU A 603 -19.43 11.00 -48.47
N SER A 604 -19.17 10.59 -49.72
CA SER A 604 -18.31 11.37 -50.63
C SER A 604 -19.00 12.63 -51.16
N GLU A 605 -18.35 13.79 -51.04
CA GLU A 605 -18.83 15.04 -51.65
C GLU A 605 -18.88 15.00 -53.17
N ASN A 606 -17.99 14.22 -53.79
CA ASN A 606 -17.80 14.23 -55.23
C ASN A 606 -18.27 12.95 -55.94
N ALA A 607 -18.59 11.89 -55.20
CA ALA A 607 -18.90 10.57 -55.76
C ALA A 607 -19.95 9.77 -54.98
N HIS A 608 -21.07 10.39 -54.60
CA HIS A 608 -22.16 9.73 -53.84
C HIS A 608 -23.33 9.22 -54.69
N CYS A 609 -23.37 9.49 -55.99
CA CYS A 609 -24.43 9.02 -56.87
C CYS A 609 -23.92 8.02 -57.90
N CYS A 610 -24.67 6.94 -58.13
CA CYS A 610 -24.37 5.96 -59.18
C CYS A 610 -25.17 6.27 -60.44
N SER A 611 -24.46 6.54 -61.54
CA SER A 611 -25.06 6.67 -62.86
C SER A 611 -25.58 5.34 -63.40
N VAL A 612 -26.51 5.39 -64.36
CA VAL A 612 -26.96 4.19 -65.11
C VAL A 612 -25.83 3.46 -65.82
N ASN A 613 -24.72 4.15 -66.10
CA ASN A 613 -23.52 3.57 -66.72
C ASN A 613 -22.60 2.88 -65.71
N GLY A 614 -22.99 2.82 -64.43
CA GLY A 614 -22.25 2.11 -63.39
C GLY A 614 -21.02 2.85 -62.88
N TRP A 615 -21.03 4.19 -62.90
CA TRP A 615 -19.96 5.03 -62.38
C TRP A 615 -20.47 5.98 -61.30
N CYS A 616 -19.64 6.16 -60.27
CA CYS A 616 -19.84 7.09 -59.19
C CYS A 616 -19.40 8.50 -59.56
N GLY A 617 -20.22 9.48 -59.20
CA GLY A 617 -19.94 10.88 -59.42
C GLY A 617 -20.98 11.77 -58.73
N THR A 618 -21.03 13.03 -59.14
CA THR A 618 -21.97 14.03 -58.66
C THR A 618 -22.43 14.94 -59.79
N GLY A 619 -23.56 15.62 -59.60
CA GLY A 619 -24.20 16.45 -60.62
C GLY A 619 -25.28 15.73 -61.41
N VAL A 620 -25.86 16.43 -62.38
CA VAL A 620 -27.09 16.02 -63.09
C VAL A 620 -26.96 14.62 -63.73
N GLU A 621 -25.81 14.33 -64.36
CA GLU A 621 -25.56 13.06 -65.05
C GLU A 621 -25.46 11.84 -64.12
N TYR A 622 -25.19 12.07 -62.83
CA TYR A 622 -24.99 11.00 -61.85
C TYR A 622 -26.12 10.91 -60.82
N CYS A 623 -26.74 12.02 -60.44
CA CYS A 623 -27.73 12.10 -59.36
C CYS A 623 -29.16 12.32 -59.84
N GLU A 624 -29.35 12.91 -61.03
CA GLU A 624 -30.68 13.35 -61.51
C GLU A 624 -31.16 12.58 -62.76
N CYS A 625 -30.36 11.63 -63.25
CA CYS A 625 -30.75 10.81 -64.39
C CYS A 625 -31.83 9.77 -64.01
N ASN A 626 -32.68 9.40 -64.96
CA ASN A 626 -33.67 8.36 -64.75
C ASN A 626 -32.97 6.99 -64.55
N GLY A 627 -33.08 6.41 -63.36
CA GLY A 627 -32.40 5.17 -62.96
C GLY A 627 -31.06 5.39 -62.22
N CYS A 628 -30.63 6.64 -62.03
CA CYS A 628 -29.53 6.97 -61.13
C CYS A 628 -29.94 6.74 -59.66
N VAL A 629 -28.96 6.41 -58.81
CA VAL A 629 -29.20 6.22 -57.37
C VAL A 629 -28.31 7.18 -56.57
N ASP A 630 -28.96 8.09 -55.85
CA ASP A 630 -28.32 8.96 -54.87
C ASP A 630 -28.26 8.26 -53.51
N PHE A 631 -27.06 7.82 -53.12
CA PHE A 631 -26.84 7.08 -51.87
C PHE A 631 -26.80 7.98 -50.63
N ARG A 632 -26.71 9.31 -50.77
CA ARG A 632 -26.92 10.21 -49.62
C ARG A 632 -28.37 10.21 -49.19
N LYS A 633 -29.27 10.23 -50.17
CA LYS A 633 -30.72 10.18 -49.91
C LYS A 633 -31.20 8.77 -49.58
N ASN A 634 -30.55 7.74 -50.12
CA ASN A 634 -30.94 6.35 -49.95
C ASN A 634 -29.73 5.46 -49.54
N PRO A 635 -29.18 5.64 -48.33
CA PRO A 635 -27.95 4.94 -47.91
C PRO A 635 -28.11 3.41 -47.79
N ASP A 636 -29.33 2.95 -47.56
CA ASP A 636 -29.65 1.52 -47.43
C ASP A 636 -29.98 0.85 -48.75
N PHE A 637 -30.02 1.59 -49.86
CA PHE A 637 -30.30 1.02 -51.17
C PHE A 637 -29.24 -0.03 -51.54
N ARG A 638 -29.70 -1.19 -52.01
CA ARG A 638 -28.85 -2.26 -52.53
C ARG A 638 -29.33 -2.64 -53.92
N PHE A 639 -28.37 -2.91 -54.80
CA PHE A 639 -28.65 -3.45 -56.12
C PHE A 639 -28.86 -4.96 -55.99
N ASP A 640 -30.13 -5.36 -55.83
CA ASP A 640 -30.56 -6.77 -55.75
C ASP A 640 -30.11 -7.61 -56.96
#